data_AF-A0A352VBD5-F1
#
_entry.id   AF-A0A352VBD5-F1
#
_cell.length_a   1.000
_cell.length_b   1.000
_cell.length_c   1.000
_cell.angle_alpha   90.00
_cell.angle_beta   90.00
_cell.angle_gamma   90.00
#
_symmetry.space_group_name_H-M   'P 1'
#
loop_
_entity.id
_entity.type
_entity.pdbx_description
1 polymer ?
#
loop_
_entity_poly.entity_id
_entity_poly.type
_entity_poly.pdbx_seq_one_letter_code
_entity_poly.pdbx_strand_id
1 'polypeptide(L)'
;MVKINSIGLFLQVRLNSNRMPGKALLNLSGKLLINHVIDRLSVVPADHRVILTSNESYDVLKPIADEAGWDIFAGNSQNVLKRFVDAAVFYEVDTVIRATGDNPLSSSEIAIQTIELFNKTNADLAYLAPVPYGSGVEVVKTSALVKALLKSDIPYDLEHVTPFIYRNTNEFKIVTEKYHNDEAGRGEIRLTVDTRDDFERVNFFIKKINQRKLNLTMHSVVNVWDELQFDNFRTALIITDSGNEFGLFHIKRSLAIATLLKDKFSITITQLSDNKDGEKYLKKSGFDFISLDEVEKSVLKDGMYDRVIVDVKNTTLEQMGFFLNLGPVFSIDDAGEGTDLAFMSLNSYTIASEKNDRYNFEGLEYVFINETKLKCKKIDGLKKILISFGAVDSSLLTNRVLRGLQGLGYEFTVIVGPYFKEKIDNFENIKIIYSPDSLEEFIQETDLVITSFGMTFFETMKLETPALLLNNSYYYDSLTKQYQYSYFIKKDLVDDKYNFEKTLVDAIKEMENDTCFLPDSVVLQKAYHSTIGSKVNDIIQIIDESSPSVLLCNNCCNLTVKTAGRNNEWNMYKCENCGLYFIDYLVEKKINYDNDYFFKEYKEQYGKTYEEDRENIRKFAENRLKMIKKYIKSGTLLDFGSGLGFFAEYAQENGFKSVCYDISEYAVDYIKNTLHINACVADNTNLEKNSDTFDVIASFYVLEHIADYEKLIFMFNKHLNKNGVLALSTPNGVGYSINKKTKNYLKHHPDDHFYIFNPDMLKKVLMRNGFKNIKIRITGIHPSRFITSDKLLGNKFVTGFINMYAKIFKLGDTFEIYAQKE
;
A
#
# COMPACT_ATOMS: atom_id res chain seq x y z
N MET A 1 16.02 -40.56 37.34
CA MET A 1 15.13 -40.18 38.46
C MET A 1 14.71 -38.76 38.15
N VAL A 2 13.53 -38.56 37.56
CA VAL A 2 13.02 -37.22 37.23
C VAL A 2 12.82 -36.47 38.54
N LYS A 3 13.41 -35.28 38.68
CA LYS A 3 13.11 -34.39 39.81
C LYS A 3 11.62 -34.05 39.74
N ILE A 4 10.88 -34.42 40.79
CA ILE A 4 9.50 -33.94 40.97
C ILE A 4 9.59 -32.40 41.09
N ASN A 5 8.84 -31.67 40.25
CA ASN A 5 8.79 -30.21 40.09
C ASN A 5 9.94 -29.54 39.29
N SER A 6 10.34 -30.11 38.14
CA SER A 6 11.33 -29.50 37.23
C SER A 6 10.65 -28.66 36.14
N ILE A 7 10.93 -27.35 36.11
CA ILE A 7 10.24 -26.38 35.26
C ILE A 7 11.13 -25.99 34.06
N GLY A 8 10.61 -26.18 32.84
CA GLY A 8 11.21 -25.70 31.61
C GLY A 8 10.52 -24.44 31.07
N LEU A 9 11.25 -23.34 30.91
CA LEU A 9 10.78 -22.17 30.18
C LEU A 9 11.18 -22.28 28.71
N PHE A 10 10.18 -22.53 27.87
CA PHE A 10 10.35 -22.83 26.46
C PHE A 10 9.86 -21.66 25.60
N LEU A 11 10.81 -20.97 24.98
CA LEU A 11 10.58 -19.86 24.08
C LEU A 11 10.53 -20.36 22.63
N GLN A 12 9.34 -20.48 22.04
CA GLN A 12 9.20 -20.91 20.65
C GLN A 12 9.53 -19.78 19.67
N VAL A 13 10.45 -20.04 18.74
CA VAL A 13 10.90 -19.08 17.72
C VAL A 13 11.05 -19.77 16.37
N ARG A 14 10.65 -19.11 15.28
CA ARG A 14 10.96 -19.52 13.91
C ARG A 14 11.32 -18.32 13.06
N LEU A 15 12.27 -18.48 12.14
CA LEU A 15 12.63 -17.41 11.21
C LEU A 15 11.73 -17.41 9.97
N ASN A 16 11.26 -18.57 9.53
CA ASN A 16 10.35 -18.72 8.39
C ASN A 16 8.87 -18.51 8.78
N SER A 17 8.57 -17.41 9.46
CA SER A 17 7.18 -17.04 9.80
C SER A 17 6.40 -16.66 8.54
N ASN A 18 5.16 -17.13 8.40
CA ASN A 18 4.25 -16.72 7.32
C ASN A 18 3.92 -15.22 7.36
N ARG A 19 3.94 -14.64 8.56
CA ARG A 19 3.68 -13.21 8.80
C ARG A 19 5.00 -12.57 9.25
N MET A 20 5.49 -11.63 8.43
CA MET A 20 6.79 -10.97 8.53
C MET A 20 7.98 -11.93 8.79
N PRO A 21 8.50 -12.61 7.74
CA PRO A 21 9.66 -13.50 7.85
C PRO A 21 10.86 -12.82 8.49
N GLY A 22 11.59 -13.53 9.35
CA GLY A 22 12.78 -13.02 10.03
C GLY A 22 12.51 -12.04 11.18
N LYS A 23 11.25 -11.79 11.56
CA LYS A 23 10.88 -10.80 12.59
C LYS A 23 11.65 -10.89 13.92
N ALA A 24 12.00 -12.08 14.37
CA ALA A 24 12.78 -12.30 15.60
C ALA A 24 14.18 -11.66 15.57
N LEU A 25 14.74 -11.45 14.38
CA LEU A 25 16.07 -10.88 14.14
C LEU A 25 16.03 -9.39 13.77
N LEU A 26 14.86 -8.77 13.76
CA LEU A 26 14.77 -7.33 13.49
C LEU A 26 15.27 -6.53 14.69
N ASN A 27 15.94 -5.42 14.40
CA ASN A 27 16.43 -4.50 15.40
C ASN A 27 15.28 -3.64 15.94
N LEU A 28 14.91 -3.89 17.19
CA LEU A 28 13.88 -3.18 17.94
C LEU A 28 14.59 -2.27 18.96
N SER A 29 14.65 -0.97 18.68
CA SER A 29 15.23 0.05 19.58
C SER A 29 16.67 -0.27 20.06
N GLY A 30 17.53 -0.69 19.14
CA GLY A 30 18.95 -0.96 19.39
C GLY A 30 19.28 -2.39 19.80
N LYS A 31 18.29 -3.29 19.87
CA LYS A 31 18.48 -4.71 20.22
C LYS A 31 17.58 -5.62 19.38
N LEU A 32 18.00 -6.86 19.09
CA LEU A 32 17.14 -7.80 18.36
C LEU A 32 15.84 -8.07 19.12
N LEU A 33 14.73 -8.20 18.39
CA LEU A 33 13.41 -8.45 18.96
C LEU A 33 13.41 -9.63 19.94
N ILE A 34 14.00 -10.76 19.55
CA ILE A 34 14.09 -11.96 20.40
C ILE A 34 14.83 -11.68 21.71
N ASN A 35 15.86 -10.83 21.68
CA ASN A 35 16.64 -10.52 22.88
C ASN A 35 15.85 -9.66 23.88
N HIS A 36 14.84 -8.89 23.46
CA HIS A 36 13.90 -8.26 24.40
C HIS A 36 13.10 -9.30 25.16
N VAL A 37 12.61 -10.34 24.46
CA VAL A 37 11.86 -11.44 25.10
C VAL A 37 12.76 -12.18 26.10
N ILE A 38 13.98 -12.50 25.69
CA ILE A 38 14.96 -13.22 26.50
C ILE A 38 15.29 -12.44 27.77
N ASP A 39 15.62 -11.14 27.67
CA ASP A 39 15.94 -10.33 28.84
C ASP A 39 14.80 -10.32 29.85
N ARG A 40 13.58 -10.12 29.35
CA ARG A 40 12.39 -10.02 30.19
C ARG A 40 12.05 -11.35 30.88
N LEU A 41 12.21 -12.47 30.19
CA LEU A 41 11.89 -13.79 30.74
C LEU A 41 13.04 -14.43 31.52
N SER A 42 14.27 -13.93 31.42
CA SER A 42 15.42 -14.51 32.12
C SER A 42 15.28 -14.48 33.64
N VAL A 43 14.51 -13.53 34.19
CA VAL A 43 14.22 -13.44 35.63
C VAL A 43 13.13 -14.40 36.11
N VAL A 44 12.40 -15.05 35.20
CA VAL A 44 11.35 -16.02 35.57
C VAL A 44 12.00 -17.29 36.13
N PRO A 45 11.53 -17.84 37.27
CA PRO A 45 12.05 -19.07 37.83
C PRO A 45 11.83 -20.27 36.89
N ALA A 46 12.93 -20.90 36.45
CA ALA A 46 12.94 -22.11 35.65
C ALA A 46 14.27 -22.86 35.83
N ASP A 47 14.22 -24.19 35.87
CA ASP A 47 15.39 -25.07 35.91
C ASP A 47 16.11 -25.09 34.55
N HIS A 48 15.33 -25.04 33.46
CA HIS A 48 15.84 -24.99 32.09
C HIS A 48 15.22 -23.83 31.34
N ARG A 49 16.03 -23.04 30.65
CA ARG A 49 15.58 -21.97 29.73
C ARG A 49 16.01 -22.34 28.33
N VAL A 50 15.05 -22.55 27.44
CA VAL A 50 15.31 -23.17 26.13
C VAL A 50 14.63 -22.38 25.01
N ILE A 51 15.40 -22.02 23.99
CA ILE A 51 14.85 -21.56 22.71
C ILE A 51 14.43 -22.79 21.89
N LEU A 52 13.13 -22.95 21.64
CA LEU A 52 12.60 -24.00 20.79
C LEU A 52 12.45 -23.52 19.36
N THR A 53 13.19 -24.12 18.44
CA THR A 53 13.24 -23.66 17.05
C THR A 53 13.13 -24.78 16.02
N SER A 54 13.03 -24.44 14.74
CA SER A 54 13.06 -25.44 13.67
C SER A 54 14.51 -25.74 13.28
N ASN A 55 14.76 -26.90 12.67
CA ASN A 55 16.10 -27.28 12.21
C ASN A 55 16.71 -26.21 11.28
N GLU A 56 15.90 -25.58 10.42
CA GLU A 56 16.34 -24.55 9.48
C GLU A 56 16.72 -23.23 10.16
N SER A 57 16.21 -22.98 11.36
CA SER A 57 16.46 -21.75 12.13
C SER A 57 17.53 -21.93 13.22
N TYR A 58 18.04 -23.15 13.42
CA TYR A 58 18.93 -23.49 14.53
C TYR A 58 20.25 -22.73 14.50
N ASP A 59 20.98 -22.81 13.38
CA ASP A 59 22.33 -22.22 13.28
C ASP A 59 22.34 -20.70 13.47
N VAL A 60 21.25 -20.03 13.08
CA VAL A 60 21.10 -18.58 13.21
C VAL A 60 20.76 -18.17 14.65
N LEU A 61 19.99 -18.98 15.38
CA LEU A 61 19.56 -18.68 16.74
C LEU A 61 20.52 -19.20 17.81
N LYS A 62 21.38 -20.19 17.50
CA LYS A 62 22.35 -20.77 18.44
C LYS A 62 23.26 -19.71 19.08
N PRO A 63 23.87 -18.76 18.33
CA PRO A 63 24.71 -17.73 18.93
C PRO A 63 23.94 -16.81 19.90
N ILE A 64 22.68 -16.50 19.58
CA ILE A 64 21.80 -15.67 20.42
C ILE A 64 21.47 -16.40 21.73
N ALA A 65 21.20 -17.71 21.65
CA ALA A 65 20.97 -18.55 22.81
C ALA A 65 22.21 -18.58 23.72
N ASP A 66 23.39 -18.81 23.13
CA ASP A 66 24.66 -18.90 23.86
C ASP A 66 25.01 -17.59 24.57
N GLU A 67 24.85 -16.46 23.89
CA GLU A 67 25.10 -15.13 24.45
C GLU A 67 24.17 -14.85 25.65
N ALA A 68 22.93 -15.32 25.59
CA ALA A 68 21.96 -15.19 26.66
C ALA A 68 22.14 -16.20 27.81
N GLY A 69 22.97 -17.24 27.63
CA GLY A 69 23.06 -18.36 28.56
C GLY A 69 21.82 -19.26 28.56
N TRP A 70 21.13 -19.35 27.42
CA TRP A 70 19.97 -20.22 27.20
C TRP A 70 20.38 -21.44 26.38
N ASP A 71 19.72 -22.57 26.65
CA ASP A 71 19.81 -23.73 25.78
C ASP A 71 19.01 -23.51 24.49
N ILE A 72 19.27 -24.31 23.47
CA ILE A 72 18.50 -24.31 22.22
C ILE A 72 18.21 -25.74 21.79
N PHE A 73 16.97 -25.98 21.38
CA PHE A 73 16.50 -27.28 20.93
C PHE A 73 15.75 -27.13 19.61
N ALA A 74 16.16 -27.89 18.60
CA ALA A 74 15.55 -27.87 17.28
C ALA A 74 14.73 -29.14 17.00
N GLY A 75 13.68 -28.97 16.20
CA GLY A 75 12.83 -30.07 15.76
C GLY A 75 12.12 -29.75 14.45
N ASN A 76 11.13 -30.58 14.10
CA ASN A 76 10.36 -30.41 12.87
C ASN A 76 9.61 -29.05 12.86
N SER A 77 9.73 -28.34 11.74
CA SER A 77 9.10 -27.03 11.51
C SER A 77 7.57 -27.08 11.47
N GLN A 78 6.97 -28.21 11.10
CA GLN A 78 5.53 -28.39 10.89
C GLN A 78 4.77 -29.01 12.08
N ASN A 79 5.48 -29.45 13.12
CA ASN A 79 4.85 -30.02 14.32
C ASN A 79 5.49 -29.43 15.57
N VAL A 80 4.99 -28.26 15.96
CA VAL A 80 5.45 -27.49 17.11
C VAL A 80 5.14 -28.24 18.41
N LEU A 81 3.95 -28.82 18.55
CA LEU A 81 3.56 -29.62 19.73
C LEU A 81 4.54 -30.77 19.99
N LYS A 82 4.91 -31.52 18.95
CA LYS A 82 5.89 -32.60 19.08
C LYS A 82 7.24 -32.06 19.57
N ARG A 83 7.69 -30.92 19.05
CA ARG A 83 8.95 -30.30 19.47
C ARG A 83 8.92 -29.84 20.93
N PHE A 84 7.78 -29.34 21.42
CA PHE A 84 7.60 -29.07 22.85
C PHE A 84 7.70 -30.34 23.70
N VAL A 85 7.04 -31.43 23.29
CA VAL A 85 7.10 -32.73 23.99
C VAL A 85 8.51 -33.32 23.97
N ASP A 86 9.16 -33.34 22.81
CA ASP A 86 10.52 -33.86 22.65
C ASP A 86 11.52 -33.09 23.53
N ALA A 87 11.42 -31.76 23.56
CA ALA A 87 12.24 -30.94 24.45
C ALA A 87 11.92 -31.21 25.93
N ALA A 88 10.64 -31.30 26.30
CA ALA A 88 10.25 -31.57 27.68
C ALA A 88 10.79 -32.90 28.19
N VAL A 89 10.78 -33.93 27.34
CA VAL A 89 11.37 -35.24 27.62
C VAL A 89 12.90 -35.16 27.70
N PHE A 90 13.54 -34.45 26.77
CA PHE A 90 15.00 -34.31 26.72
C PHE A 90 15.57 -33.62 27.98
N TYR A 91 14.92 -32.55 28.45
CA TYR A 91 15.32 -31.81 29.64
C TYR A 91 14.73 -32.39 30.95
N GLU A 92 13.99 -33.50 30.87
CA GLU A 92 13.32 -34.13 32.01
C GLU A 92 12.47 -33.15 32.85
N VAL A 93 11.74 -32.24 32.18
CA VAL A 93 10.86 -31.26 32.84
C VAL A 93 9.42 -31.78 32.93
N ASP A 94 8.77 -31.59 34.07
CA ASP A 94 7.38 -31.99 34.31
C ASP A 94 6.37 -30.86 34.05
N THR A 95 6.86 -29.61 34.05
CA THR A 95 6.09 -28.40 33.83
C THR A 95 6.76 -27.53 32.77
N VAL A 96 5.98 -27.05 31.80
CA VAL A 96 6.46 -26.18 30.73
C VAL A 96 5.81 -24.81 30.85
N ILE A 97 6.63 -23.77 30.89
CA ILE A 97 6.22 -22.37 30.68
C ILE A 97 6.39 -22.08 29.18
N ARG A 98 5.29 -21.95 28.47
CA ARG A 98 5.26 -21.67 27.03
C ARG A 98 5.25 -20.16 26.79
N ALA A 99 6.27 -19.68 26.07
CA ALA A 99 6.38 -18.30 25.59
C ALA A 99 6.70 -18.26 24.08
N THR A 100 6.45 -17.13 23.42
CA THR A 100 6.67 -16.96 21.97
C THR A 100 7.65 -15.83 21.68
N GLY A 101 8.56 -16.04 20.73
CA GLY A 101 9.65 -15.11 20.39
C GLY A 101 9.25 -13.85 19.64
N ASP A 102 7.96 -13.66 19.32
CA ASP A 102 7.43 -12.46 18.66
C ASP A 102 6.74 -11.48 19.63
N ASN A 103 6.91 -11.72 20.94
CA ASN A 103 6.30 -10.98 22.03
C ASN A 103 7.35 -10.22 22.85
N PRO A 104 7.98 -9.15 22.31
CA PRO A 104 9.12 -8.47 22.94
C PRO A 104 8.80 -7.83 24.30
N LEU A 105 7.51 -7.62 24.62
CA LEU A 105 7.04 -7.07 25.88
C LEU A 105 6.44 -8.13 26.82
N SER A 106 6.83 -9.41 26.66
CA SER A 106 6.45 -10.51 27.54
C SER A 106 6.72 -10.20 29.01
N SER A 107 5.74 -10.33 29.90
CA SER A 107 5.86 -9.92 31.30
C SER A 107 6.33 -11.04 32.21
N SER A 108 7.46 -10.83 32.89
CA SER A 108 7.91 -11.69 33.99
C SER A 108 6.95 -11.68 35.18
N GLU A 109 6.31 -10.55 35.48
CA GLU A 109 5.33 -10.42 36.57
C GLU A 109 4.12 -11.33 36.33
N ILE A 110 3.60 -11.32 35.09
CA ILE A 110 2.49 -12.18 34.68
C ILE A 110 2.95 -13.64 34.70
N ALA A 111 4.14 -13.95 34.18
CA ALA A 111 4.66 -15.31 34.17
C ALA A 111 4.81 -15.91 35.58
N ILE A 112 5.36 -15.14 36.52
CA ILE A 112 5.52 -15.58 37.92
C ILE A 112 4.16 -15.85 38.57
N GLN A 113 3.19 -14.95 38.41
CA GLN A 113 1.84 -15.16 38.94
C GLN A 113 1.13 -16.36 38.30
N THR A 114 1.31 -16.61 37.00
CA THR A 114 0.76 -17.80 36.34
C THR A 114 1.36 -19.09 36.92
N ILE A 115 2.66 -19.11 37.26
CA ILE A 115 3.31 -20.26 37.91
C ILE A 115 2.72 -20.48 39.31
N GLU A 116 2.53 -19.42 40.09
CA GLU A 116 1.90 -19.50 41.41
C GLU A 116 0.48 -20.05 41.34
N LEU A 117 -0.32 -19.58 40.37
CA LEU A 117 -1.66 -20.09 40.11
C LEU A 117 -1.66 -21.57 39.75
N PHE A 118 -0.77 -21.97 38.84
CA PHE A 118 -0.61 -23.35 38.42
C PHE A 118 -0.28 -24.27 39.60
N ASN A 119 0.68 -23.87 40.44
CA ASN A 119 1.10 -24.63 41.61
C ASN A 119 0.00 -24.72 42.68
N LYS A 120 -0.68 -23.61 42.96
CA LYS A 120 -1.78 -23.54 43.96
C LYS A 120 -2.96 -24.43 43.57
N THR A 121 -3.24 -24.54 42.27
CA THR A 121 -4.43 -25.23 41.78
C THR A 121 -4.14 -26.63 41.25
N ASN A 122 -2.88 -27.01 41.07
CA ASN A 122 -2.48 -28.28 40.43
C ASN A 122 -3.19 -28.48 39.07
N ALA A 123 -3.27 -27.41 38.28
CA ALA A 123 -3.89 -27.41 36.95
C ALA A 123 -3.10 -28.29 35.95
N ASP A 124 -3.75 -28.69 34.87
CA ASP A 124 -3.07 -29.26 33.69
C ASP A 124 -2.58 -28.14 32.77
N LEU A 125 -3.29 -27.02 32.73
CA LEU A 125 -2.92 -25.78 32.05
C LEU A 125 -3.43 -24.57 32.85
N ALA A 126 -2.59 -23.55 33.03
CA ALA A 126 -2.97 -22.29 33.66
C ALA A 126 -2.45 -21.08 32.88
N TYR A 127 -3.23 -19.99 32.92
CA TYR A 127 -2.89 -18.69 32.32
C TYR A 127 -3.71 -17.58 33.00
N LEU A 128 -3.22 -16.34 32.93
CA LEU A 128 -3.93 -15.16 33.45
C LEU A 128 -4.65 -14.42 32.33
N ALA A 129 -5.86 -13.94 32.61
CA ALA A 129 -6.64 -13.13 31.69
C ALA A 129 -7.67 -12.25 32.43
N PRO A 130 -7.93 -11.01 31.98
CA PRO A 130 -7.32 -10.34 30.83
C PRO A 130 -5.91 -9.80 31.12
N VAL A 131 -5.06 -9.80 30.09
CA VAL A 131 -3.72 -9.18 30.04
C VAL A 131 -3.47 -8.68 28.61
N PRO A 132 -2.61 -7.67 28.38
CA PRO A 132 -2.24 -7.23 27.04
C PRO A 132 -1.83 -8.40 26.15
N TYR A 133 -2.38 -8.49 24.95
CA TYR A 133 -2.10 -9.57 24.01
C TYR A 133 -0.61 -9.58 23.65
N GLY A 134 0.05 -10.73 23.86
CA GLY A 134 1.50 -10.86 23.70
C GLY A 134 2.31 -10.54 24.97
N SER A 135 1.68 -10.29 26.13
CA SER A 135 2.39 -10.11 27.40
C SER A 135 2.39 -11.34 28.31
N GLY A 136 1.43 -12.25 28.13
CA GLY A 136 1.25 -13.44 28.98
C GLY A 136 2.01 -14.69 28.51
N VAL A 137 2.03 -15.69 29.38
CA VAL A 137 2.54 -17.05 29.13
C VAL A 137 1.50 -18.08 29.55
N GLU A 138 1.64 -19.29 29.03
CA GLU A 138 0.86 -20.44 29.49
C GLU A 138 1.77 -21.38 30.29
N VAL A 139 1.29 -21.91 31.41
CA VAL A 139 1.98 -22.94 32.19
C VAL A 139 1.22 -24.25 32.07
N VAL A 140 1.87 -25.29 31.58
CA VAL A 140 1.22 -26.56 31.20
C VAL A 140 2.01 -27.76 31.70
N LYS A 141 1.32 -28.82 32.14
CA LYS A 141 1.96 -30.09 32.48
C LYS A 141 2.51 -30.77 31.23
N THR A 142 3.72 -31.31 31.32
CA THR A 142 4.30 -32.14 30.25
C THR A 142 3.39 -33.33 29.91
N SER A 143 2.75 -33.95 30.92
CA SER A 143 1.80 -35.05 30.69
C SER A 143 0.57 -34.63 29.89
N ALA A 144 0.11 -33.39 30.03
CA ALA A 144 -1.01 -32.85 29.25
C ALA A 144 -0.61 -32.64 27.78
N LEU A 145 0.61 -32.13 27.53
CA LEU A 145 1.16 -32.00 26.17
C LEU A 145 1.36 -33.36 25.49
N VAL A 146 1.91 -34.35 26.21
CA VAL A 146 2.06 -35.73 25.70
C VAL A 146 0.69 -36.30 25.33
N LYS A 147 -0.31 -36.14 26.20
CA LYS A 147 -1.67 -36.61 25.94
C LYS A 147 -2.29 -35.93 24.72
N ALA A 148 -2.08 -34.61 24.55
CA ALA A 148 -2.54 -33.87 23.39
C ALA A 148 -1.87 -34.37 22.09
N LEU A 149 -0.56 -34.60 22.11
CA LEU A 149 0.20 -35.11 20.96
C LEU A 149 -0.26 -36.51 20.53
N LEU A 150 -0.59 -37.39 21.48
CA LEU A 150 -1.05 -38.74 21.19
C LEU A 150 -2.49 -38.82 20.69
N LYS A 151 -3.30 -37.79 20.97
CA LYS A 151 -4.75 -37.80 20.68
C LYS A 151 -5.16 -36.87 19.54
N SER A 152 -4.30 -35.94 19.12
CA SER A 152 -4.62 -35.01 18.03
C SER A 152 -3.74 -35.23 16.80
N ASP A 153 -4.40 -35.32 15.65
CA ASP A 153 -3.82 -35.27 14.31
C ASP A 153 -4.19 -33.98 13.57
N ILE A 154 -4.91 -33.05 14.22
CA ILE A 154 -5.39 -31.79 13.65
C ILE A 154 -4.19 -30.83 13.48
N PRO A 155 -3.88 -30.34 12.26
CA PRO A 155 -2.72 -29.47 12.03
C PRO A 155 -2.68 -28.22 12.91
N TYR A 156 -3.85 -27.62 13.18
CA TYR A 156 -3.96 -26.46 14.07
C TYR A 156 -3.47 -26.77 15.51
N ASP A 157 -3.75 -27.96 16.03
CA ASP A 157 -3.29 -28.35 17.37
C ASP A 157 -1.79 -28.61 17.39
N LEU A 158 -1.29 -29.23 16.32
CA LEU A 158 0.13 -29.53 16.16
C LEU A 158 0.97 -28.25 16.01
N GLU A 159 0.41 -27.20 15.41
CA GLU A 159 1.06 -25.91 15.23
C GLU A 159 0.98 -25.01 16.48
N HIS A 160 -0.17 -24.96 17.15
CA HIS A 160 -0.43 -24.01 18.23
C HIS A 160 -0.31 -24.59 19.65
N VAL A 161 0.09 -25.86 19.78
CA VAL A 161 0.49 -26.56 21.02
C VAL A 161 -0.67 -26.85 21.98
N THR A 162 -1.37 -25.83 22.48
CA THR A 162 -2.40 -25.94 23.52
C THR A 162 -3.87 -26.01 23.07
N PRO A 163 -4.29 -25.76 21.80
CA PRO A 163 -5.72 -25.76 21.45
C PRO A 163 -6.47 -27.06 21.72
N PHE A 164 -5.81 -28.22 21.57
CA PHE A 164 -6.42 -29.50 21.92
C PHE A 164 -6.82 -29.54 23.40
N ILE A 165 -5.99 -29.01 24.29
CA ILE A 165 -6.26 -28.97 25.74
C ILE A 165 -7.50 -28.10 25.99
N TYR A 166 -7.54 -26.88 25.42
CA TYR A 166 -8.67 -25.96 25.56
C TYR A 166 -10.01 -26.54 25.08
N ARG A 167 -10.02 -27.28 23.97
CA ARG A 167 -11.26 -27.86 23.44
C ARG A 167 -11.76 -29.07 24.22
N ASN A 168 -10.94 -29.65 25.09
CA ASN A 168 -11.24 -30.88 25.82
C ASN A 168 -11.28 -30.63 27.34
N THR A 169 -12.04 -29.62 27.78
CA THR A 169 -12.14 -29.22 29.21
C THR A 169 -12.63 -30.33 30.15
N ASN A 170 -13.34 -31.33 29.66
CA ASN A 170 -13.74 -32.51 30.44
C ASN A 170 -12.55 -33.44 30.77
N GLU A 171 -11.46 -33.35 30.00
CA GLU A 171 -10.28 -34.20 30.11
C GLU A 171 -9.08 -33.52 30.77
N PHE A 172 -9.12 -32.20 30.92
CA PHE A 172 -8.01 -31.38 31.40
C PHE A 172 -8.51 -30.32 32.39
N LYS A 173 -7.83 -30.21 33.54
CA LYS A 173 -8.08 -29.14 34.50
C LYS A 173 -7.42 -27.85 34.04
N ILE A 174 -8.20 -27.00 33.37
CA ILE A 174 -7.75 -25.67 32.94
C ILE A 174 -8.15 -24.64 34.01
N VAL A 175 -7.21 -23.79 34.41
CA VAL A 175 -7.43 -22.75 35.41
C VAL A 175 -7.05 -21.39 34.85
N THR A 176 -7.94 -20.41 35.00
CA THR A 176 -7.66 -19.03 34.64
C THR A 176 -8.12 -18.10 35.76
N GLU A 177 -7.29 -17.11 36.08
CA GLU A 177 -7.61 -16.03 37.02
C GLU A 177 -7.25 -14.67 36.40
N LYS A 178 -7.80 -13.61 36.97
CA LYS A 178 -7.44 -12.24 36.58
C LYS A 178 -6.02 -11.92 37.01
N TYR A 179 -5.34 -11.11 36.21
CA TYR A 179 -4.07 -10.51 36.63
C TYR A 179 -4.30 -9.62 37.84
N HIS A 180 -3.45 -9.71 38.87
CA HIS A 180 -3.67 -9.02 40.15
C HIS A 180 -3.67 -7.49 40.06
N ASN A 181 -3.09 -6.92 39.00
CA ASN A 181 -3.15 -5.49 38.74
C ASN A 181 -4.24 -5.20 37.70
N ASP A 182 -5.43 -4.85 38.18
CA ASP A 182 -6.61 -4.60 37.34
C ASP A 182 -6.38 -3.47 36.32
N GLU A 183 -5.63 -2.41 36.68
CA GLU A 183 -5.31 -1.30 35.76
C GLU A 183 -4.42 -1.75 34.59
N ALA A 184 -3.53 -2.72 34.83
CA ALA A 184 -2.64 -3.25 33.81
C ALA A 184 -3.19 -4.50 33.08
N GLY A 185 -4.28 -5.11 33.56
CA GLY A 185 -4.96 -6.28 32.98
C GLY A 185 -5.79 -5.96 31.73
N ARG A 186 -5.23 -5.21 30.77
CA ARG A 186 -5.94 -4.62 29.62
C ARG A 186 -5.87 -5.52 28.39
N GLY A 187 -6.89 -6.37 28.20
CA GLY A 187 -6.93 -7.40 27.15
C GLY A 187 -7.06 -6.88 25.72
N GLU A 188 -7.47 -5.62 25.56
CA GLU A 188 -7.63 -4.95 24.27
C GLU A 188 -6.31 -4.39 23.71
N ILE A 189 -5.26 -4.29 24.53
CA ILE A 189 -3.93 -3.82 24.10
C ILE A 189 -3.19 -4.95 23.37
N ARG A 190 -2.59 -4.66 22.21
CA ARG A 190 -1.83 -5.63 21.40
C ARG A 190 -0.34 -5.30 21.30
N LEU A 191 0.49 -6.15 21.91
CA LEU A 191 1.95 -5.99 22.04
C LEU A 191 2.79 -7.06 21.29
N THR A 192 2.15 -7.99 20.58
CA THR A 192 2.84 -8.92 19.69
C THR A 192 3.34 -8.22 18.43
N VAL A 193 4.34 -8.80 17.77
CA VAL A 193 4.82 -8.36 16.45
C VAL A 193 4.49 -9.40 15.38
N ASP A 194 3.45 -9.19 14.59
CA ASP A 194 3.10 -10.04 13.44
C ASP A 194 3.23 -9.32 12.09
N THR A 195 2.96 -8.02 12.07
CA THR A 195 3.01 -7.15 10.88
C THR A 195 4.08 -6.07 11.03
N ARG A 196 4.27 -5.29 9.96
CA ARG A 196 5.17 -4.13 9.99
C ARG A 196 4.67 -3.06 10.97
N ASP A 197 3.37 -2.77 10.94
CA ASP A 197 2.74 -1.80 11.87
C ASP A 197 2.88 -2.24 13.33
N ASP A 198 2.75 -3.54 13.61
CA ASP A 198 3.01 -4.06 14.96
C ASP A 198 4.46 -3.80 15.38
N PHE A 199 5.42 -4.04 14.48
CA PHE A 199 6.84 -3.80 14.76
C PHE A 199 7.13 -2.33 15.03
N GLU A 200 6.61 -1.41 14.22
CA GLU A 200 6.83 0.03 14.38
C GLU A 200 6.19 0.57 15.66
N ARG A 201 4.94 0.17 15.94
CA ARG A 201 4.24 0.52 17.19
C ARG A 201 5.03 0.08 18.42
N VAL A 202 5.45 -1.18 18.44
CA VAL A 202 6.21 -1.75 19.57
C VAL A 202 7.62 -1.15 19.66
N ASN A 203 8.27 -0.86 18.53
CA ASN A 203 9.57 -0.19 18.49
C ASN A 203 9.49 1.21 19.12
N PHE A 204 8.52 2.00 18.67
CA PHE A 204 8.29 3.34 19.20
C PHE A 204 8.02 3.31 20.70
N PHE A 205 7.19 2.36 21.14
CA PHE A 205 6.86 2.17 22.54
C PHE A 205 8.09 1.87 23.41
N ILE A 206 8.94 0.92 22.99
CA ILE A 206 10.19 0.60 23.70
C ILE A 206 11.13 1.81 23.73
N LYS A 207 11.25 2.55 22.62
CA LYS A 207 12.03 3.79 22.56
C LYS A 207 11.55 4.82 23.59
N LYS A 208 10.24 5.05 23.71
CA LYS A 208 9.66 5.99 24.68
C LYS A 208 9.90 5.55 26.12
N ILE A 209 9.74 4.26 26.41
CA ILE A 209 10.06 3.70 27.73
C ILE A 209 11.55 3.92 28.07
N ASN A 210 12.44 3.62 27.12
CA ASN A 210 13.89 3.78 27.30
C ASN A 210 14.30 5.24 27.52
N GLN A 211 13.71 6.19 26.77
CA GLN A 211 13.96 7.63 26.94
C GLN A 211 13.60 8.12 28.33
N ARG A 212 12.51 7.59 28.90
CA ARG A 212 12.02 7.97 30.23
C ARG A 212 12.72 7.24 31.38
N LYS A 213 13.59 6.26 31.06
CA LYS A 213 14.29 5.42 32.04
C LYS A 213 13.32 4.74 33.02
N LEU A 214 12.14 4.33 32.53
CA LEU A 214 11.14 3.68 33.36
C LEU A 214 11.51 2.22 33.62
N ASN A 215 11.14 1.70 34.79
CA ASN A 215 11.16 0.27 35.04
C ASN A 215 10.09 -0.40 34.14
N LEU A 216 10.49 -1.44 33.43
CA LEU A 216 9.71 -2.14 32.41
C LEU A 216 8.65 -3.08 33.01
N THR A 217 7.81 -2.61 33.93
CA THR A 217 6.64 -3.35 34.47
C THR A 217 5.46 -3.30 33.51
N MET A 218 4.46 -4.18 33.66
CA MET A 218 3.26 -4.08 32.82
C MET A 218 2.44 -2.81 33.09
N HIS A 219 2.48 -2.29 34.31
CA HIS A 219 1.85 -1.01 34.62
C HIS A 219 2.53 0.14 33.88
N SER A 220 3.87 0.20 33.84
CA SER A 220 4.58 1.21 33.04
C SER A 220 4.27 1.11 31.54
N VAL A 221 4.13 -0.12 31.05
CA VAL A 221 3.72 -0.39 29.67
C VAL A 221 2.32 0.20 29.42
N VAL A 222 1.32 -0.17 30.22
CA VAL A 222 -0.05 0.34 30.04
C VAL A 222 -0.12 1.87 30.22
N ASN A 223 0.61 2.45 31.16
CA ASN A 223 0.62 3.91 31.33
C ASN A 223 1.16 4.63 30.09
N VAL A 224 2.28 4.16 29.53
CA VAL A 224 2.81 4.71 28.29
C VAL A 224 1.82 4.48 27.14
N TRP A 225 1.07 3.38 27.15
CA TRP A 225 0.03 3.12 26.16
C TRP A 225 -1.10 4.13 26.23
N ASP A 226 -1.65 4.36 27.41
CA ASP A 226 -2.76 5.29 27.63
C ASP A 226 -2.34 6.75 27.34
N GLU A 227 -1.10 7.12 27.68
CA GLU A 227 -0.55 8.45 27.35
C GLU A 227 -0.38 8.67 25.85
N LEU A 228 0.00 7.63 25.11
CA LEU A 228 0.29 7.74 23.69
C LEU A 228 -0.96 7.72 22.81
N GLN A 229 -2.15 7.48 23.36
CA GLN A 229 -3.44 7.43 22.65
C GLN A 229 -3.27 6.83 21.24
N PHE A 230 -2.85 5.56 21.22
CA PHE A 230 -2.19 4.85 20.13
C PHE A 230 -2.94 4.72 18.78
N ASP A 231 -3.97 5.51 18.55
CA ASP A 231 -4.61 5.58 17.24
C ASP A 231 -3.79 6.38 16.21
N ASN A 232 -2.82 7.23 16.56
CA ASN A 232 -2.12 8.04 15.55
C ASN A 232 -0.78 8.63 15.98
N PHE A 233 0.38 7.99 15.73
CA PHE A 233 1.59 8.78 15.41
C PHE A 233 2.55 7.96 14.53
N ARG A 234 2.10 7.71 13.30
CA ARG A 234 3.01 7.43 12.17
C ARG A 234 3.94 8.63 11.97
N THR A 235 5.10 8.46 11.37
CA THR A 235 6.05 9.53 11.06
C THR A 235 5.96 9.91 9.58
N ALA A 236 5.98 11.21 9.29
CA ALA A 236 6.05 11.67 7.91
C ALA A 236 7.16 12.71 7.75
N LEU A 237 7.97 12.52 6.73
CA LEU A 237 8.96 13.49 6.27
C LEU A 237 8.37 14.25 5.09
N ILE A 238 8.43 15.58 5.12
CA ILE A 238 8.15 16.42 3.95
C ILE A 238 9.46 17.00 3.44
N ILE A 239 9.78 16.70 2.18
CA ILE A 239 10.94 17.23 1.47
C ILE A 239 10.42 18.32 0.53
N THR A 240 10.81 19.56 0.79
CA THR A 240 10.44 20.72 -0.01
C THR A 240 11.67 21.41 -0.57
N ASP A 241 11.48 22.35 -1.50
CA ASP A 241 12.54 23.24 -1.93
C ASP A 241 12.12 24.72 -1.95
N SER A 242 13.08 25.64 -2.00
CA SER A 242 12.84 27.07 -2.22
C SER A 242 14.02 27.73 -2.93
N GLY A 243 13.78 28.79 -3.69
CA GLY A 243 14.85 29.42 -4.48
C GLY A 243 14.43 30.63 -5.30
N ASN A 244 15.40 31.27 -5.95
CA ASN A 244 15.21 32.50 -6.72
C ASN A 244 14.25 32.34 -7.92
N GLU A 245 14.04 31.12 -8.45
CA GLU A 245 13.10 30.89 -9.55
C GLU A 245 11.67 30.60 -9.08
N PHE A 246 11.49 29.99 -7.91
CA PHE A 246 10.19 29.45 -7.45
C PHE A 246 9.62 30.15 -6.21
N GLY A 247 10.43 30.95 -5.51
CA GLY A 247 10.03 31.64 -4.29
C GLY A 247 9.76 30.68 -3.12
N LEU A 248 8.73 31.00 -2.34
CA LEU A 248 8.26 30.22 -1.17
C LEU A 248 7.08 29.29 -1.50
N PHE A 249 6.79 29.07 -2.77
CA PHE A 249 5.60 28.36 -3.23
C PHE A 249 5.50 26.94 -2.67
N HIS A 250 6.52 26.10 -2.91
CA HIS A 250 6.59 24.72 -2.43
C HIS A 250 6.55 24.66 -0.90
N ILE A 251 7.22 25.60 -0.21
CA ILE A 251 7.16 25.69 1.25
C ILE A 251 5.72 25.93 1.73
N LYS A 252 5.01 26.90 1.16
CA LYS A 252 3.63 27.20 1.57
C LYS A 252 2.71 25.99 1.38
N ARG A 253 2.83 25.30 0.25
CA ARG A 253 2.08 24.06 -0.03
C ARG A 253 2.45 22.93 0.93
N SER A 254 3.74 22.70 1.14
CA SER A 254 4.26 21.71 2.07
C SER A 254 3.74 21.93 3.50
N LEU A 255 3.62 23.19 3.93
CA LEU A 255 3.02 23.52 5.23
C LEU A 255 1.50 23.32 5.27
N ALA A 256 0.79 23.56 4.17
CA ALA A 256 -0.63 23.21 4.07
C ALA A 256 -0.83 21.69 4.18
N ILE A 257 -0.01 20.89 3.49
CA ILE A 257 0.00 19.43 3.59
C ILE A 257 0.34 18.99 5.02
N ALA A 258 1.39 19.55 5.63
CA ALA A 258 1.77 19.27 7.02
C ALA A 258 0.61 19.52 7.99
N THR A 259 -0.12 20.62 7.79
CA THR A 259 -1.26 21.01 8.65
C THR A 259 -2.41 20.01 8.55
N LEU A 260 -2.67 19.47 7.35
CA LEU A 260 -3.71 18.45 7.14
C LEU A 260 -3.32 17.07 7.70
N LEU A 261 -2.02 16.79 7.84
CA LEU A 261 -1.50 15.51 8.31
C LEU A 261 -1.10 15.50 9.80
N LYS A 262 -1.01 16.65 10.46
CA LYS A 262 -0.47 16.78 11.82
C LYS A 262 -1.18 15.94 12.89
N ASP A 263 -2.47 15.65 12.70
CA ASP A 263 -3.27 14.87 13.65
C ASP A 263 -3.13 13.35 13.41
N LYS A 264 -2.49 12.97 12.30
CA LYS A 264 -2.29 11.58 11.82
C LYS A 264 -0.82 11.15 11.89
N PHE A 265 0.09 12.11 11.72
CA PHE A 265 1.53 11.91 11.64
C PHE A 265 2.32 12.91 12.48
N SER A 266 3.42 12.44 13.08
CA SER A 266 4.50 13.32 13.55
C SER A 266 5.28 13.81 12.33
N ILE A 267 5.15 15.11 12.03
CA ILE A 267 5.73 15.72 10.81
C ILE A 267 7.13 16.28 11.07
N THR A 268 8.08 15.86 10.24
CA THR A 268 9.40 16.48 10.09
C THR A 268 9.51 17.07 8.68
N ILE A 269 10.11 18.25 8.54
CA ILE A 269 10.29 18.94 7.26
C ILE A 269 11.78 19.18 7.02
N THR A 270 12.22 18.98 5.77
CA THR A 270 13.56 19.34 5.31
C THR A 270 13.48 20.14 4.01
N GLN A 271 14.49 20.97 3.78
CA GLN A 271 14.65 21.76 2.56
C GLN A 271 15.89 21.27 1.79
N LEU A 272 15.79 21.12 0.48
CA LEU A 272 16.93 20.72 -0.36
C LEU A 272 17.94 21.84 -0.57
N SER A 273 17.49 23.08 -0.82
CA SER A 273 18.39 24.22 -0.99
C SER A 273 18.90 24.79 0.34
N ASP A 274 20.03 25.49 0.29
CA ASP A 274 20.56 26.28 1.42
C ASP A 274 19.89 27.68 1.56
N ASN A 275 18.68 27.84 1.02
CA ASN A 275 17.99 29.14 1.04
C ASN A 275 17.54 29.52 2.46
N LYS A 276 18.19 30.55 3.01
CA LYS A 276 17.98 31.06 4.39
C LYS A 276 16.61 31.67 4.63
N ASP A 277 15.98 32.25 3.62
CA ASP A 277 14.64 32.82 3.76
C ASP A 277 13.59 31.71 3.87
N GLY A 278 13.77 30.63 3.10
CA GLY A 278 12.98 29.40 3.24
C GLY A 278 13.13 28.76 4.62
N GLU A 279 14.37 28.58 5.10
CA GLU A 279 14.63 28.08 6.45
C GLU A 279 13.95 28.92 7.54
N LYS A 280 13.97 30.25 7.40
CA LYS A 280 13.34 31.16 8.37
C LYS A 280 11.83 30.96 8.42
N TYR A 281 11.20 30.67 7.28
CA TYR A 281 9.76 30.40 7.21
C TYR A 281 9.44 29.04 7.87
N LEU A 282 10.22 28.00 7.56
CA LEU A 282 10.04 26.65 8.12
C LEU A 282 10.24 26.64 9.64
N LYS A 283 11.28 27.31 10.17
CA LYS A 283 11.53 27.44 11.61
C LYS A 283 10.41 28.17 12.38
N LYS A 284 9.60 28.97 11.70
CA LYS A 284 8.45 29.68 12.28
C LYS A 284 7.13 28.91 12.14
N SER A 285 7.12 27.82 11.38
CA SER A 285 5.88 27.11 11.03
C SER A 285 5.27 26.30 12.19
N GLY A 286 6.06 25.98 13.22
CA GLY A 286 5.64 25.11 14.32
C GLY A 286 5.85 23.61 14.08
N PHE A 287 6.32 23.21 12.91
CA PHE A 287 6.74 21.85 12.60
C PHE A 287 8.24 21.64 12.87
N ASP A 288 8.65 20.38 13.09
CA ASP A 288 10.05 20.04 13.26
C ASP A 288 10.81 20.24 11.94
N PHE A 289 11.88 21.03 11.97
CA PHE A 289 12.69 21.34 10.80
C PHE A 289 14.14 20.99 11.06
N ILE A 290 14.68 20.07 10.26
CA ILE A 290 16.05 19.56 10.37
C ILE A 290 16.72 19.55 8.98
N SER A 291 18.04 19.49 8.95
CA SER A 291 18.79 19.41 7.68
C SER A 291 18.67 18.02 7.04
N LEU A 292 18.98 17.91 5.74
CA LEU A 292 18.98 16.62 5.04
C LEU A 292 19.97 15.61 5.69
N ASP A 293 21.15 16.07 6.13
CA ASP A 293 22.13 15.25 6.86
C ASP A 293 21.57 14.71 8.19
N GLU A 294 20.72 15.49 8.87
CA GLU A 294 20.08 15.07 10.11
C GLU A 294 18.95 14.07 9.86
N VAL A 295 18.23 14.20 8.74
CA VAL A 295 17.24 13.21 8.27
C VAL A 295 17.93 11.87 8.01
N GLU A 296 19.06 11.83 7.33
CA GLU A 296 19.78 10.57 7.08
C GLU A 296 20.22 9.90 8.38
N LYS A 297 20.75 10.69 9.33
CA LYS A 297 21.14 10.19 10.65
C LYS A 297 19.94 9.71 11.46
N SER A 298 18.78 10.36 11.34
CA SER A 298 17.57 9.92 12.03
C SER A 298 17.12 8.58 11.47
N VAL A 299 17.14 8.36 10.15
CA VAL A 299 16.78 7.06 9.55
C VAL A 299 17.69 5.94 10.01
N LEU A 300 19.01 6.17 10.07
CA LEU A 300 19.98 5.17 10.57
C LEU A 300 19.76 4.78 12.03
N LYS A 301 19.25 5.72 12.84
CA LYS A 301 19.06 5.54 14.28
C LYS A 301 17.66 5.02 14.64
N ASP A 302 16.65 5.54 13.96
CA ASP A 302 15.24 5.47 14.34
C ASP A 302 14.40 4.65 13.36
N GLY A 303 14.92 4.37 12.16
CA GLY A 303 14.21 3.67 11.09
C GLY A 303 13.67 4.63 10.02
N MET A 304 13.17 4.06 8.91
CA MET A 304 12.54 4.80 7.81
C MET A 304 11.26 5.50 8.28
N TYR A 305 10.92 6.62 7.64
CA TYR A 305 9.64 7.28 7.81
C TYR A 305 8.52 6.45 7.18
N ASP A 306 7.34 6.47 7.80
CA ASP A 306 6.16 5.80 7.26
C ASP A 306 5.74 6.44 5.93
N ARG A 307 5.92 7.76 5.79
CA ARG A 307 5.62 8.54 4.59
C ARG A 307 6.73 9.54 4.29
N VAL A 308 7.14 9.62 3.04
CA VAL A 308 8.02 10.67 2.53
C VAL A 308 7.28 11.45 1.46
N ILE A 309 6.88 12.67 1.75
CA ILE A 309 6.13 13.53 0.83
C ILE A 309 7.14 14.46 0.16
N VAL A 310 7.25 14.39 -1.16
CA VAL A 310 8.24 15.15 -1.94
C VAL A 310 7.51 16.21 -2.74
N ASP A 311 7.73 17.47 -2.38
CA ASP A 311 7.25 18.66 -3.10
C ASP A 311 8.44 19.40 -3.72
N VAL A 312 9.01 18.78 -4.76
CA VAL A 312 10.22 19.26 -5.46
C VAL A 312 9.98 19.24 -6.94
N LYS A 313 10.34 20.33 -7.62
CA LYS A 313 10.15 20.46 -9.05
C LYS A 313 11.25 19.71 -9.81
N ASN A 314 10.89 18.65 -10.53
CA ASN A 314 11.75 17.89 -11.44
C ASN A 314 12.83 17.04 -10.75
N THR A 315 12.44 16.05 -9.95
CA THR A 315 13.42 15.13 -9.35
C THR A 315 14.11 14.24 -10.40
N THR A 316 15.40 14.00 -10.19
CA THR A 316 16.16 12.99 -10.96
C THR A 316 15.95 11.59 -10.40
N LEU A 317 16.29 10.55 -11.17
CA LEU A 317 16.27 9.16 -10.66
C LEU A 317 17.19 8.96 -9.46
N GLU A 318 18.32 9.67 -9.41
CA GLU A 318 19.27 9.62 -8.29
C GLU A 318 18.68 10.22 -7.02
N GLN A 319 18.08 11.40 -7.12
CA GLN A 319 17.40 12.06 -5.99
C GLN A 319 16.26 11.21 -5.46
N MET A 320 15.42 10.69 -6.35
CA MET A 320 14.31 9.82 -5.94
C MET A 320 14.80 8.52 -5.33
N GLY A 321 15.87 7.93 -5.88
CA GLY A 321 16.52 6.74 -5.31
C GLY A 321 17.01 6.98 -3.87
N PHE A 322 17.53 8.18 -3.58
CA PHE A 322 17.85 8.59 -2.22
C PHE A 322 16.59 8.73 -1.35
N PHE A 323 15.54 9.39 -1.82
CA PHE A 323 14.29 9.57 -1.05
C PHE A 323 13.61 8.24 -0.71
N LEU A 324 13.66 7.25 -1.61
CA LEU A 324 13.15 5.90 -1.37
C LEU A 324 13.88 5.16 -0.24
N ASN A 325 15.13 5.54 0.08
CA ASN A 325 15.84 5.01 1.25
C ASN A 325 15.37 5.65 2.57
N LEU A 326 14.62 6.74 2.51
CA LEU A 326 14.06 7.40 3.69
C LEU A 326 12.67 6.86 4.05
N GLY A 327 11.92 6.34 3.09
CA GLY A 327 10.55 5.83 3.28
C GLY A 327 9.78 5.74 1.95
N PRO A 328 8.54 5.23 1.96
CA PRO A 328 7.67 5.26 0.78
C PRO A 328 7.37 6.69 0.31
N VAL A 329 7.60 6.96 -0.98
CA VAL A 329 7.54 8.33 -1.51
C VAL A 329 6.19 8.68 -2.13
N PHE A 330 5.63 9.82 -1.73
CA PHE A 330 4.44 10.46 -2.29
C PHE A 330 4.89 11.75 -2.97
N SER A 331 4.93 11.75 -4.29
CA SER A 331 5.43 12.86 -5.09
C SER A 331 4.31 13.83 -5.47
N ILE A 332 4.53 15.12 -5.19
CA ILE A 332 3.56 16.21 -5.38
C ILE A 332 4.15 17.23 -6.37
N ASP A 333 3.46 17.43 -7.49
CA ASP A 333 3.78 18.38 -8.56
C ASP A 333 5.22 18.27 -9.10
N ASP A 334 5.71 17.03 -9.18
CA ASP A 334 7.02 16.70 -9.71
C ASP A 334 6.91 16.19 -11.15
N ALA A 335 7.45 16.97 -12.10
CA ALA A 335 7.50 16.60 -13.51
C ALA A 335 8.80 15.87 -13.93
N GLY A 336 9.67 15.56 -12.97
CA GLY A 336 10.97 14.93 -13.19
C GLY A 336 10.87 13.46 -13.58
N GLU A 337 11.99 12.85 -13.96
CA GLU A 337 12.05 11.40 -14.23
C GLU A 337 11.90 10.56 -12.95
N GLY A 338 12.26 11.10 -11.79
CA GLY A 338 12.13 10.44 -10.50
C GLY A 338 10.69 10.06 -10.15
N THR A 339 9.70 10.83 -10.60
CA THR A 339 8.27 10.56 -10.38
C THR A 339 7.83 9.14 -10.73
N ASP A 340 8.49 8.48 -11.70
CA ASP A 340 8.16 7.11 -12.10
C ASP A 340 8.44 6.06 -11.00
N LEU A 341 9.20 6.42 -9.97
CA LEU A 341 9.55 5.53 -8.85
C LEU A 341 8.75 5.83 -7.56
N ALA A 342 8.03 6.96 -7.49
CA ALA A 342 7.24 7.29 -6.30
C ALA A 342 6.13 6.25 -6.09
N PHE A 343 5.69 5.97 -4.86
CA PHE A 343 4.52 5.12 -4.63
C PHE A 343 3.24 5.80 -5.15
N MET A 344 3.06 7.09 -4.87
CA MET A 344 1.97 7.90 -5.40
C MET A 344 2.54 9.13 -6.09
N SER A 345 1.98 9.52 -7.23
CA SER A 345 2.35 10.74 -7.93
C SER A 345 1.12 11.59 -8.25
N LEU A 346 1.20 12.88 -7.92
CA LEU A 346 0.15 13.87 -8.15
C LEU A 346 0.71 15.03 -8.98
N ASN A 347 -0.02 15.46 -10.00
CA ASN A 347 0.26 16.70 -10.72
C ASN A 347 -1.00 17.57 -10.84
N SER A 348 -1.05 18.63 -10.04
CA SER A 348 -2.17 19.56 -9.97
C SER A 348 -2.22 20.54 -11.16
N TYR A 349 -1.17 20.60 -11.99
CA TYR A 349 -1.03 21.57 -13.09
C TYR A 349 -0.81 20.92 -14.48
N THR A 350 -1.53 19.84 -14.81
CA THR A 350 -1.36 19.20 -16.12
C THR A 350 -2.09 19.94 -17.26
N ILE A 351 -1.37 20.17 -18.37
CA ILE A 351 -1.98 20.51 -19.66
C ILE A 351 -2.69 19.27 -20.21
N ALA A 352 -3.96 19.36 -20.59
CA ALA A 352 -4.78 18.23 -21.01
C ALA A 352 -4.19 17.44 -22.19
N SER A 353 -3.46 18.10 -23.10
CA SER A 353 -2.74 17.47 -24.20
C SER A 353 -1.47 16.71 -23.80
N GLU A 354 -0.98 16.94 -22.58
CA GLU A 354 0.24 16.34 -22.00
C GLU A 354 -0.09 15.32 -20.89
N LYS A 355 -1.38 15.05 -20.63
CA LYS A 355 -1.79 13.96 -19.72
C LYS A 355 -1.06 12.68 -20.11
N ASN A 356 -0.31 12.14 -19.17
CA ASN A 356 0.47 10.94 -19.35
C ASN A 356 0.21 10.00 -18.18
N ASP A 357 0.40 8.71 -18.40
CA ASP A 357 0.10 7.65 -17.42
C ASP A 357 1.16 7.59 -16.29
N ARG A 358 1.87 8.70 -16.05
CA ARG A 358 2.92 8.87 -15.04
C ARG A 358 2.36 9.26 -13.67
N TYR A 359 1.17 9.86 -13.65
CA TYR A 359 0.54 10.38 -12.43
C TYR A 359 -0.68 9.54 -12.05
N ASN A 360 -0.83 9.27 -10.75
CA ASN A 360 -2.05 8.68 -10.20
C ASN A 360 -3.20 9.70 -10.22
N PHE A 361 -2.87 10.96 -9.95
CA PHE A 361 -3.84 12.06 -9.84
C PHE A 361 -3.40 13.26 -10.66
N GLU A 362 -4.34 13.85 -11.42
CA GLU A 362 -4.07 15.03 -12.23
C GLU A 362 -5.29 15.96 -12.27
N GLY A 363 -5.08 17.25 -12.04
CA GLY A 363 -6.13 18.27 -12.19
C GLY A 363 -6.23 19.27 -11.04
N LEU A 364 -7.02 20.32 -11.26
CA LEU A 364 -7.21 21.42 -10.32
C LEU A 364 -7.88 20.99 -9.01
N GLU A 365 -8.61 19.87 -9.04
CA GLU A 365 -9.26 19.30 -7.86
C GLU A 365 -8.30 18.87 -6.74
N TYR A 366 -7.02 18.73 -7.06
CA TYR A 366 -5.98 18.32 -6.13
C TYR A 366 -5.02 19.46 -5.74
N VAL A 367 -5.32 20.71 -6.12
CA VAL A 367 -4.48 21.86 -5.73
C VAL A 367 -4.63 22.14 -4.23
N PHE A 368 -3.51 22.06 -3.50
CA PHE A 368 -3.44 22.42 -2.08
C PHE A 368 -3.44 23.94 -1.89
N ILE A 369 -4.56 24.50 -1.44
CA ILE A 369 -4.72 25.91 -1.07
C ILE A 369 -5.34 25.99 0.32
N ASN A 370 -4.93 26.99 1.10
CA ASN A 370 -5.49 27.24 2.42
C ASN A 370 -7.02 27.43 2.38
N GLU A 371 -7.70 27.05 3.46
CA GLU A 371 -9.12 27.33 3.60
C GLU A 371 -9.36 28.81 3.93
N THR A 372 -10.16 29.46 3.08
CA THR A 372 -10.52 30.86 3.24
C THR A 372 -11.93 30.97 3.84
N LYS A 373 -12.08 31.79 4.89
CA LYS A 373 -13.39 32.02 5.56
C LYS A 373 -14.19 33.18 4.97
N LEU A 374 -13.64 33.86 3.96
CA LEU A 374 -14.19 35.08 3.39
C LEU A 374 -15.18 34.76 2.27
N LYS A 375 -16.22 35.60 2.12
CA LYS A 375 -17.28 35.43 1.12
C LYS A 375 -17.00 36.27 -0.13
N CYS A 376 -17.48 35.77 -1.27
CA CYS A 376 -17.49 36.47 -2.57
C CYS A 376 -18.10 37.88 -2.46
N LYS A 377 -17.48 38.83 -3.18
CA LYS A 377 -17.88 40.24 -3.23
C LYS A 377 -18.53 40.55 -4.59
N LYS A 378 -19.69 41.23 -4.56
CA LYS A 378 -20.25 41.86 -5.77
C LYS A 378 -19.46 43.11 -6.11
N ILE A 379 -19.00 43.21 -7.36
CA ILE A 379 -18.23 44.35 -7.86
C ILE A 379 -19.19 45.34 -8.53
N ASP A 380 -19.03 46.62 -8.20
CA ASP A 380 -19.78 47.75 -8.76
C ASP A 380 -18.81 48.73 -9.42
N GLY A 381 -18.37 48.35 -10.63
CA GLY A 381 -17.34 49.05 -11.40
C GLY A 381 -15.91 48.78 -10.93
N LEU A 382 -14.96 48.96 -11.83
CA LEU A 382 -13.53 48.77 -11.56
C LEU A 382 -12.92 50.03 -10.96
N LYS A 383 -12.49 49.98 -9.69
CA LYS A 383 -11.77 51.10 -9.06
C LYS A 383 -10.47 50.65 -8.40
N LYS A 384 -10.50 49.51 -7.71
CA LYS A 384 -9.36 49.00 -6.94
C LYS A 384 -8.71 47.83 -7.65
N ILE A 385 -7.40 47.95 -7.90
CA ILE A 385 -6.61 46.92 -8.59
C ILE A 385 -5.50 46.43 -7.66
N LEU A 386 -5.41 45.12 -7.48
CA LEU A 386 -4.30 44.48 -6.78
C LEU A 386 -3.30 43.95 -7.81
N ILE A 387 -2.02 44.24 -7.61
CA ILE A 387 -0.94 43.76 -8.47
C ILE A 387 -0.03 42.87 -7.63
N SER A 388 0.15 41.62 -8.07
CA SER A 388 1.08 40.69 -7.45
C SER A 388 1.56 39.65 -8.46
N PHE A 389 2.86 39.57 -8.69
CA PHE A 389 3.48 38.57 -9.59
C PHE A 389 4.30 37.53 -8.81
N GLY A 390 3.86 37.23 -7.58
CA GLY A 390 4.49 36.26 -6.70
C GLY A 390 5.78 36.76 -6.05
N ALA A 391 6.65 35.83 -5.68
CA ALA A 391 7.76 36.13 -4.77
C ALA A 391 8.93 36.89 -5.41
N VAL A 392 9.08 36.82 -6.75
CA VAL A 392 10.29 37.21 -7.47
C VAL A 392 10.03 38.31 -8.51
N ASP A 393 8.93 38.22 -9.27
CA ASP A 393 8.61 39.09 -10.43
C ASP A 393 9.83 39.39 -11.33
N SER A 394 10.44 38.34 -11.88
CA SER A 394 11.69 38.43 -12.65
C SER A 394 11.58 39.25 -13.95
N SER A 395 10.38 39.40 -14.50
CA SER A 395 10.13 40.20 -15.72
C SER A 395 9.68 41.63 -15.43
N LEU A 396 9.72 42.06 -14.15
CA LEU A 396 9.35 43.40 -13.70
C LEU A 396 7.95 43.81 -14.15
N LEU A 397 7.03 42.84 -14.19
CA LEU A 397 5.66 43.08 -14.64
C LEU A 397 4.95 44.08 -13.74
N THR A 398 5.27 44.10 -12.44
CA THR A 398 4.70 45.05 -11.49
C THR A 398 4.87 46.50 -11.99
N ASN A 399 6.10 46.90 -12.34
CA ASN A 399 6.37 48.25 -12.81
C ASN A 399 5.75 48.54 -14.18
N ARG A 400 5.74 47.55 -15.08
CA ARG A 400 5.15 47.71 -16.41
C ARG A 400 3.64 47.89 -16.36
N VAL A 401 2.96 47.14 -15.50
CA VAL A 401 1.52 47.30 -15.25
C VAL A 401 1.22 48.67 -14.67
N LEU A 402 2.00 49.11 -13.68
CA LEU A 402 1.82 50.44 -13.09
C LEU A 402 1.98 51.56 -14.12
N ARG A 403 3.03 51.51 -14.96
CA ARG A 403 3.27 52.50 -16.03
C ARG A 403 2.14 52.52 -17.05
N GLY A 404 1.62 51.36 -17.44
CA GLY A 404 0.55 51.26 -18.43
C GLY A 404 -0.79 51.80 -17.94
N LEU A 405 -1.08 51.66 -16.64
CA LEU A 405 -2.38 52.01 -16.06
C LEU A 405 -2.38 53.34 -15.28
N GLN A 406 -1.22 53.97 -15.12
CA GLN A 406 -1.10 55.27 -14.46
C GLN A 406 -1.97 56.31 -15.18
N GLY A 407 -2.67 57.14 -14.40
CA GLY A 407 -3.47 58.26 -14.92
C GLY A 407 -4.87 57.87 -15.39
N LEU A 408 -5.26 56.59 -15.28
CA LEU A 408 -6.62 56.11 -15.60
C LEU A 408 -7.59 56.18 -14.40
N GLY A 409 -7.13 56.62 -13.23
CA GLY A 409 -7.99 56.88 -12.06
C GLY A 409 -8.26 55.69 -11.13
N TYR A 410 -7.57 54.56 -11.30
CA TYR A 410 -7.67 53.40 -10.40
C TYR A 410 -6.85 53.59 -9.10
N GLU A 411 -7.23 52.92 -8.03
CA GLU A 411 -6.43 52.79 -6.79
C GLU A 411 -5.66 51.47 -6.83
N PHE A 412 -4.34 51.51 -6.65
CA PHE A 412 -3.50 50.30 -6.72
C PHE A 412 -3.05 49.82 -5.36
N THR A 413 -3.17 48.52 -5.10
CA THR A 413 -2.47 47.82 -4.03
C THR A 413 -1.41 46.91 -4.63
N VAL A 414 -0.14 47.17 -4.37
CA VAL A 414 0.99 46.39 -4.92
C VAL A 414 1.54 45.50 -3.82
N ILE A 415 1.51 44.19 -4.05
CA ILE A 415 2.12 43.22 -3.15
C ILE A 415 3.49 42.81 -3.69
N VAL A 416 4.53 43.20 -2.96
CA VAL A 416 5.92 42.93 -3.30
C VAL A 416 6.39 41.66 -2.61
N GLY A 417 6.81 40.70 -3.41
CA GLY A 417 7.35 39.42 -2.95
C GLY A 417 8.70 39.55 -2.21
N PRO A 418 9.08 38.58 -1.37
CA PRO A 418 10.28 38.65 -0.54
C PRO A 418 11.60 38.68 -1.33
N TYR A 419 11.59 38.24 -2.58
CA TYR A 419 12.79 38.18 -3.43
C TYR A 419 12.79 39.23 -4.55
N PHE A 420 11.81 40.15 -4.57
CA PHE A 420 11.81 41.26 -5.50
C PHE A 420 12.89 42.28 -5.10
N LYS A 421 13.87 42.50 -5.98
CA LYS A 421 15.05 43.35 -5.69
C LYS A 421 14.97 44.74 -6.27
N GLU A 422 14.08 44.98 -7.22
CA GLU A 422 13.98 46.26 -7.91
C GLU A 422 13.13 47.27 -7.12
N LYS A 423 13.26 48.55 -7.48
CA LYS A 423 12.39 49.59 -6.92
C LYS A 423 11.03 49.57 -7.63
N ILE A 424 9.97 49.71 -6.83
CA ILE A 424 8.63 49.96 -7.35
C ILE A 424 8.51 51.43 -7.71
N ASP A 425 7.98 51.71 -8.90
CA ASP A 425 7.69 53.08 -9.34
C ASP A 425 6.60 53.69 -8.45
N ASN A 426 6.85 54.89 -7.89
CA ASN A 426 5.96 55.53 -6.93
C ASN A 426 5.00 56.51 -7.62
N PHE A 427 3.69 56.32 -7.42
CA PHE A 427 2.64 57.14 -8.01
C PHE A 427 1.62 57.56 -6.92
N GLU A 428 0.86 58.64 -7.12
CA GLU A 428 0.00 59.26 -6.08
C GLU A 428 -1.10 58.34 -5.51
N ASN A 429 -1.48 57.30 -6.25
CA ASN A 429 -2.63 56.43 -6.00
C ASN A 429 -2.23 54.96 -5.72
N ILE A 430 -1.09 54.75 -5.04
CA ILE A 430 -0.53 53.40 -4.78
C ILE A 430 -0.31 53.14 -3.30
N LYS A 431 -0.76 51.97 -2.84
CA LYS A 431 -0.40 51.36 -1.56
C LYS A 431 0.53 50.17 -1.81
N ILE A 432 1.77 50.24 -1.31
CA ILE A 432 2.76 49.17 -1.45
C ILE A 432 2.84 48.37 -0.15
N ILE A 433 2.75 47.05 -0.25
CA ILE A 433 2.82 46.12 0.88
C ILE A 433 3.92 45.09 0.60
N TYR A 434 4.82 44.92 1.54
CA TYR A 434 5.97 44.01 1.41
C TYR A 434 5.70 42.72 2.16
N SER A 435 5.71 41.59 1.43
CA SER A 435 5.67 40.23 1.98
C SER A 435 4.66 40.02 3.11
N PRO A 436 3.36 40.29 2.87
CA PRO A 436 2.34 40.03 3.87
C PRO A 436 2.22 38.52 4.14
N ASP A 437 1.81 38.16 5.35
CA ASP A 437 1.61 36.76 5.73
C ASP A 437 0.46 36.10 4.93
N SER A 438 -0.58 36.88 4.58
CA SER A 438 -1.73 36.45 3.78
C SER A 438 -2.08 37.50 2.70
N LEU A 439 -2.57 37.02 1.55
CA LEU A 439 -3.10 37.86 0.46
C LEU A 439 -4.62 38.03 0.52
N GLU A 440 -5.31 37.22 1.31
CA GLU A 440 -6.77 37.07 1.25
C GLU A 440 -7.52 38.38 1.53
N GLU A 441 -7.10 39.12 2.57
CA GLU A 441 -7.69 40.41 2.94
C GLU A 441 -7.55 41.44 1.82
N PHE A 442 -6.39 41.48 1.16
CA PHE A 442 -6.13 42.40 0.06
C PHE A 442 -6.90 42.03 -1.21
N ILE A 443 -7.04 40.72 -1.50
CA ILE A 443 -7.83 40.24 -2.62
C ILE A 443 -9.31 40.56 -2.42
N GLN A 444 -9.82 40.45 -1.19
CA GLN A 444 -11.22 40.74 -0.87
C GLN A 444 -11.57 42.24 -0.99
N GLU A 445 -10.63 43.13 -0.65
CA GLU A 445 -10.83 44.58 -0.75
C GLU A 445 -10.79 45.12 -2.19
N THR A 446 -10.34 44.29 -3.13
CA THR A 446 -10.02 44.66 -4.51
C THR A 446 -11.18 44.34 -5.47
N ASP A 447 -11.19 44.99 -6.65
CA ASP A 447 -12.17 44.74 -7.72
C ASP A 447 -11.55 43.90 -8.88
N LEU A 448 -10.23 44.01 -9.12
CA LEU A 448 -9.48 43.19 -10.08
C LEU A 448 -8.09 42.84 -9.56
N VAL A 449 -7.70 41.57 -9.67
CA VAL A 449 -6.33 41.13 -9.41
C VAL A 449 -5.57 40.97 -10.73
N ILE A 450 -4.40 41.59 -10.85
CA ILE A 450 -3.46 41.36 -11.95
C ILE A 450 -2.31 40.52 -11.41
N THR A 451 -2.18 39.30 -11.91
CA THR A 451 -1.21 38.30 -11.45
C THR A 451 -0.75 37.40 -12.59
N SER A 452 0.23 36.52 -12.36
CA SER A 452 0.51 35.38 -13.22
C SER A 452 -0.27 34.14 -12.79
N PHE A 453 -0.33 33.11 -13.64
CA PHE A 453 -0.86 31.80 -13.29
C PHE A 453 -0.02 31.18 -12.15
N GLY A 454 -0.63 30.93 -10.99
CA GLY A 454 0.04 30.44 -9.77
C GLY A 454 -0.86 30.53 -8.53
N MET A 455 -0.28 30.46 -7.32
CA MET A 455 -1.07 30.48 -6.06
C MET A 455 -1.95 31.70 -5.91
N THR A 456 -1.42 32.89 -6.18
CA THR A 456 -2.21 34.13 -6.10
C THR A 456 -3.43 34.07 -7.01
N PHE A 457 -3.29 33.46 -8.19
CA PHE A 457 -4.43 33.21 -9.06
C PHE A 457 -5.43 32.25 -8.40
N PHE A 458 -5.01 31.10 -7.88
CA PHE A 458 -5.93 30.17 -7.22
C PHE A 458 -6.61 30.74 -5.97
N GLU A 459 -5.91 31.54 -5.16
CA GLU A 459 -6.48 32.29 -4.04
C GLU A 459 -7.55 33.27 -4.53
N THR A 460 -7.27 33.95 -5.65
CA THR A 460 -8.22 34.84 -6.34
C THR A 460 -9.44 34.07 -6.86
N MET A 461 -9.25 32.88 -7.44
CA MET A 461 -10.35 32.01 -7.88
C MET A 461 -11.24 31.59 -6.71
N LYS A 462 -10.62 31.23 -5.58
CA LYS A 462 -11.33 30.80 -4.37
C LYS A 462 -12.16 31.92 -3.74
N LEU A 463 -11.72 33.17 -3.88
CA LEU A 463 -12.45 34.35 -3.42
C LEU A 463 -13.49 34.87 -4.44
N GLU A 464 -13.58 34.24 -5.62
CA GLU A 464 -14.41 34.67 -6.76
C GLU A 464 -14.13 36.13 -7.20
N THR A 465 -12.90 36.60 -7.00
CA THR A 465 -12.47 37.92 -7.48
C THR A 465 -11.99 37.80 -8.95
N PRO A 466 -12.32 38.74 -9.85
CA PRO A 466 -11.81 38.75 -11.22
C PRO A 466 -10.28 38.82 -11.27
N ALA A 467 -9.69 38.09 -12.20
CA ALA A 467 -8.25 38.07 -12.45
C ALA A 467 -7.92 38.39 -13.91
N LEU A 468 -6.89 39.22 -14.12
CA LEU A 468 -6.21 39.39 -15.40
C LEU A 468 -4.83 38.72 -15.31
N LEU A 469 -4.61 37.69 -16.12
CA LEU A 469 -3.37 36.91 -16.09
C LEU A 469 -2.33 37.43 -17.08
N LEU A 470 -1.15 37.79 -16.56
CA LEU A 470 0.04 38.13 -17.35
C LEU A 470 1.12 37.09 -17.07
N ASN A 471 1.37 36.22 -18.04
CA ASN A 471 2.27 35.08 -17.86
C ASN A 471 3.64 35.33 -18.47
N ASN A 472 4.69 34.94 -17.74
CA ASN A 472 6.07 35.02 -18.22
C ASN A 472 6.52 33.76 -18.98
N SER A 473 5.69 32.73 -19.12
CA SER A 473 6.02 31.47 -19.81
C SER A 473 4.90 31.01 -20.74
N TYR A 474 5.27 30.41 -21.87
CA TYR A 474 4.31 29.78 -22.79
C TYR A 474 3.57 28.60 -22.14
N TYR A 475 4.18 27.95 -21.16
CA TYR A 475 3.54 26.88 -20.39
C TYR A 475 2.32 27.41 -19.60
N TYR A 476 2.48 28.53 -18.90
CA TYR A 476 1.38 29.16 -18.16
C TYR A 476 0.31 29.76 -19.09
N ASP A 477 0.68 30.23 -20.29
CA ASP A 477 -0.29 30.61 -21.31
C ASP A 477 -1.16 29.44 -21.77
N SER A 478 -0.57 28.25 -21.95
CA SER A 478 -1.31 27.04 -22.33
C SER A 478 -2.28 26.62 -21.23
N LEU A 479 -1.84 26.63 -19.97
CA LEU A 479 -2.71 26.36 -18.81
C LEU A 479 -3.85 27.38 -18.73
N THR A 480 -3.55 28.67 -18.86
CA THR A 480 -4.57 29.73 -18.81
C THR A 480 -5.64 29.55 -19.89
N LYS A 481 -5.24 29.22 -21.13
CA LYS A 481 -6.17 28.92 -22.23
C LYS A 481 -7.05 27.72 -21.96
N GLN A 482 -6.49 26.67 -21.35
CA GLN A 482 -7.23 25.46 -21.03
C GLN A 482 -8.35 25.72 -20.03
N TYR A 483 -8.07 26.49 -18.98
CA TYR A 483 -9.03 26.72 -17.90
C TYR A 483 -10.06 27.81 -18.20
N GLN A 484 -9.86 28.63 -19.24
CA GLN A 484 -10.81 29.67 -19.72
C GLN A 484 -11.39 30.59 -18.61
N TYR A 485 -10.70 30.68 -17.47
CA TYR A 485 -11.24 31.27 -16.24
C TYR A 485 -11.02 32.78 -16.14
N SER A 486 -10.11 33.33 -16.96
CA SER A 486 -9.61 34.70 -16.83
C SER A 486 -9.29 35.33 -18.18
N TYR A 487 -9.36 36.66 -18.24
CA TYR A 487 -8.70 37.42 -19.29
C TYR A 487 -7.19 37.22 -19.16
N PHE A 488 -6.48 37.10 -20.27
CA PHE A 488 -5.03 36.96 -20.22
C PHE A 488 -4.36 37.60 -21.43
N ILE A 489 -3.16 38.12 -21.20
CA ILE A 489 -2.29 38.66 -22.25
C ILE A 489 -1.22 37.62 -22.52
N LYS A 490 -1.16 37.13 -23.77
CA LYS A 490 -0.15 36.15 -24.21
C LYS A 490 1.25 36.69 -23.97
N LYS A 491 2.19 35.80 -23.62
CA LYS A 491 3.62 36.14 -23.44
C LYS A 491 4.19 36.92 -24.62
N ASP A 492 3.82 36.58 -25.85
CA ASP A 492 4.30 37.28 -27.08
C ASP A 492 4.02 38.79 -27.06
N LEU A 493 2.99 39.24 -26.36
CA LEU A 493 2.57 40.64 -26.21
C LEU A 493 3.17 41.30 -24.95
N VAL A 494 3.73 40.49 -24.06
CA VAL A 494 4.49 40.91 -22.88
C VAL A 494 5.95 41.16 -23.25
N ASP A 495 6.52 40.49 -24.24
CA ASP A 495 7.87 40.82 -24.73
C ASP A 495 7.88 42.19 -25.47
N ASP A 496 8.99 42.95 -25.42
CA ASP A 496 9.16 44.32 -25.97
C ASP A 496 8.92 44.48 -27.49
N LYS A 497 8.46 43.43 -28.18
CA LYS A 497 8.09 43.44 -29.60
C LYS A 497 6.77 44.17 -29.88
N TYR A 498 5.92 44.35 -28.87
CA TYR A 498 4.62 45.01 -29.00
C TYR A 498 4.45 46.08 -27.92
N ASN A 499 3.56 47.05 -28.14
CA ASN A 499 3.24 48.06 -27.12
C ASN A 499 2.38 47.40 -26.02
N PHE A 500 3.07 46.86 -25.02
CA PHE A 500 2.48 46.15 -23.89
C PHE A 500 1.51 47.04 -23.12
N GLU A 501 1.89 48.29 -22.84
CA GLU A 501 1.07 49.25 -22.10
C GLU A 501 -0.26 49.50 -22.82
N LYS A 502 -0.23 49.71 -24.14
CA LYS A 502 -1.45 49.87 -24.94
C LYS A 502 -2.31 48.61 -24.89
N THR A 503 -1.70 47.43 -25.04
CA THR A 503 -2.43 46.15 -25.01
C THR A 503 -3.09 45.91 -23.65
N LEU A 504 -2.40 46.26 -22.57
CA LEU A 504 -2.92 46.18 -21.20
C LEU A 504 -4.11 47.13 -21.00
N VAL A 505 -4.00 48.38 -21.48
CA VAL A 505 -5.10 49.36 -21.42
C VAL A 505 -6.30 48.91 -22.24
N ASP A 506 -6.07 48.40 -23.45
CA ASP A 506 -7.13 47.91 -24.33
C ASP A 506 -7.85 46.70 -23.69
N ALA A 507 -7.10 45.78 -23.06
CA ALA A 507 -7.67 44.65 -22.32
C ALA A 507 -8.54 45.09 -21.14
N ILE A 508 -8.09 46.05 -20.32
CA ILE A 508 -8.90 46.56 -19.20
C ILE A 508 -10.15 47.29 -19.69
N LYS A 509 -10.05 48.08 -20.76
CA LYS A 509 -11.22 48.75 -21.35
C LYS A 509 -12.22 47.76 -21.96
N GLU A 510 -11.73 46.68 -22.57
CA GLU A 510 -12.60 45.60 -23.05
C GLU A 510 -13.35 44.96 -21.88
N MET A 511 -12.65 44.68 -20.76
CA MET A 511 -13.27 44.18 -19.53
C MET A 511 -14.31 45.14 -18.92
N GLU A 512 -14.09 46.45 -18.99
CA GLU A 512 -15.05 47.46 -18.50
C GLU A 512 -16.30 47.61 -19.39
N ASN A 513 -16.18 47.38 -20.70
CA ASN A 513 -17.28 47.53 -21.66
C ASN A 513 -18.18 46.28 -21.74
N ASP A 514 -17.71 45.14 -21.24
CA ASP A 514 -18.51 43.93 -21.15
C ASP A 514 -19.58 44.13 -20.05
N THR A 515 -20.85 44.32 -20.46
CA THR A 515 -21.97 44.75 -19.57
C THR A 515 -22.27 43.84 -18.38
N CYS A 516 -21.70 42.64 -18.38
CA CYS A 516 -21.41 41.90 -17.18
C CYS A 516 -19.88 41.76 -17.16
N PHE A 517 -19.23 42.08 -16.04
CA PHE A 517 -17.84 41.66 -15.78
C PHE A 517 -17.65 40.10 -15.87
N LEU A 518 -18.73 39.35 -16.15
CA LEU A 518 -19.12 38.10 -15.50
C LEU A 518 -20.36 37.34 -16.09
N PRO A 519 -20.71 37.26 -17.41
CA PRO A 519 -21.91 36.51 -17.82
C PRO A 519 -21.66 35.02 -18.17
N ASP A 520 -20.59 34.67 -18.89
CA ASP A 520 -20.20 33.26 -19.14
C ASP A 520 -19.03 32.81 -18.26
N SER A 521 -18.17 33.74 -17.86
CA SER A 521 -17.07 33.52 -16.93
C SER A 521 -17.56 33.20 -15.52
N VAL A 522 -18.67 33.75 -14.99
CA VAL A 522 -19.19 33.38 -13.65
C VAL A 522 -19.58 31.91 -13.54
N VAL A 523 -20.19 31.35 -14.59
CA VAL A 523 -20.65 29.96 -14.57
C VAL A 523 -19.45 29.02 -14.55
N LEU A 524 -18.45 29.28 -15.38
CA LEU A 524 -17.17 28.58 -15.36
C LEU A 524 -16.41 28.86 -14.05
N GLN A 525 -16.45 30.08 -13.53
CA GLN A 525 -15.78 30.44 -12.29
C GLN A 525 -16.37 29.69 -11.09
N LYS A 526 -17.69 29.60 -10.99
CA LYS A 526 -18.36 28.78 -9.95
C LYS A 526 -18.08 27.28 -10.12
N ALA A 527 -18.03 26.79 -11.36
CA ALA A 527 -17.69 25.40 -11.64
C ALA A 527 -16.24 25.08 -11.24
N TYR A 528 -15.28 25.94 -11.55
CA TYR A 528 -13.88 25.75 -11.15
C TYR A 528 -13.64 26.07 -9.66
N HIS A 529 -14.31 27.06 -9.09
CA HIS A 529 -14.29 27.37 -7.65
C HIS A 529 -14.68 26.14 -6.83
N SER A 530 -15.79 25.48 -7.19
CA SER A 530 -16.22 24.23 -6.55
C SER A 530 -15.31 23.04 -6.83
N THR A 531 -14.47 23.12 -7.88
CA THR A 531 -13.52 22.06 -8.24
C THR A 531 -12.19 22.20 -7.49
N ILE A 532 -11.64 23.41 -7.38
CA ILE A 532 -10.27 23.64 -6.86
C ILE A 532 -10.08 23.09 -5.45
N GLY A 533 -9.15 22.15 -5.32
CA GLY A 533 -8.83 21.50 -4.04
C GLY A 533 -9.98 20.67 -3.45
N SER A 534 -11.07 20.43 -4.19
CA SER A 534 -12.24 19.67 -3.72
C SER A 534 -11.92 18.22 -3.33
N LYS A 535 -10.83 17.66 -3.87
CA LYS A 535 -10.37 16.29 -3.62
C LYS A 535 -9.04 16.21 -2.86
N VAL A 536 -8.60 17.31 -2.24
CA VAL A 536 -7.39 17.28 -1.40
C VAL A 536 -7.54 16.26 -0.25
N ASN A 537 -8.73 16.16 0.35
CA ASN A 537 -8.97 15.20 1.42
C ASN A 537 -8.84 13.75 0.97
N ASP A 538 -9.18 13.43 -0.29
CA ASP A 538 -8.99 12.09 -0.85
C ASP A 538 -7.48 11.74 -0.85
N ILE A 539 -6.62 12.69 -1.24
CA ILE A 539 -5.15 12.50 -1.23
C ILE A 539 -4.64 12.33 0.21
N ILE A 540 -5.14 13.12 1.16
CA ILE A 540 -4.78 13.00 2.57
C ILE A 540 -5.24 11.66 3.15
N GLN A 541 -6.40 11.16 2.74
CA GLN A 541 -6.90 9.84 3.10
C GLN A 541 -6.02 8.73 2.52
N ILE A 542 -5.59 8.84 1.26
CA ILE A 542 -4.67 7.86 0.64
C ILE A 542 -3.31 7.87 1.34
N ILE A 543 -2.72 9.05 1.60
CA ILE A 543 -1.46 9.15 2.37
C ILE A 543 -1.63 8.50 3.74
N ASP A 544 -2.80 8.62 4.36
CA ASP A 544 -3.10 7.95 5.61
C ASP A 544 -3.19 6.42 5.44
N GLU A 545 -4.21 5.94 4.73
CA GLU A 545 -4.67 4.55 4.72
C GLU A 545 -3.82 3.62 3.85
N SER A 546 -2.93 4.18 3.02
CA SER A 546 -2.03 3.39 2.18
C SER A 546 -1.14 2.45 3.01
N SER A 547 -0.82 1.31 2.43
CA SER A 547 0.18 0.38 2.97
C SER A 547 1.25 0.14 1.90
N PRO A 548 2.12 1.13 1.63
CA PRO A 548 3.01 1.08 0.50
C PRO A 548 3.92 -0.14 0.56
N SER A 549 3.89 -0.97 -0.47
CA SER A 549 4.84 -2.08 -0.55
C SER A 549 6.21 -1.51 -0.91
N VAL A 550 7.28 -1.98 -0.24
CA VAL A 550 8.64 -1.75 -0.73
C VAL A 550 8.68 -2.35 -2.14
N LEU A 551 9.25 -1.63 -3.11
CA LEU A 551 9.40 -1.96 -4.54
C LEU A 551 10.21 -3.26 -4.80
N LEU A 552 9.86 -4.34 -4.10
CA LEU A 552 10.44 -5.67 -4.13
C LEU A 552 9.49 -6.58 -4.87
N CYS A 553 10.03 -7.32 -5.84
CA CYS A 553 9.22 -8.33 -6.51
C CYS A 553 8.85 -9.48 -5.57
N ASN A 554 7.55 -9.73 -5.36
CA ASN A 554 7.03 -10.82 -4.50
C ASN A 554 7.54 -12.23 -4.86
N ASN A 555 8.02 -12.43 -6.09
CA ASN A 555 8.56 -13.73 -6.52
C ASN A 555 10.08 -13.90 -6.28
N CYS A 556 10.87 -12.85 -6.56
CA CYS A 556 12.33 -12.96 -6.61
C CYS A 556 13.06 -11.97 -5.70
N CYS A 557 12.33 -11.18 -4.92
CA CYS A 557 12.84 -10.20 -3.95
C CYS A 557 13.85 -9.20 -4.55
N ASN A 558 13.77 -8.94 -5.85
CA ASN A 558 14.63 -7.96 -6.51
C ASN A 558 13.99 -6.57 -6.45
N LEU A 559 14.82 -5.56 -6.18
CA LEU A 559 14.47 -4.13 -6.12
C LEU A 559 14.30 -3.49 -7.50
N THR A 560 14.79 -4.14 -8.58
CA THR A 560 14.67 -3.59 -9.94
C THR A 560 13.28 -3.83 -10.51
N VAL A 561 12.37 -2.91 -10.17
CA VAL A 561 11.00 -2.85 -10.70
C VAL A 561 10.81 -1.54 -11.47
N LYS A 562 10.06 -1.62 -12.57
CA LYS A 562 9.67 -0.45 -13.37
C LYS A 562 8.17 -0.26 -13.29
N THR A 563 7.73 0.98 -13.11
CA THR A 563 6.32 1.34 -13.28
C THR A 563 5.90 1.03 -14.72
N ALA A 564 4.93 0.13 -14.87
CA ALA A 564 4.34 -0.25 -16.15
C ALA A 564 3.08 0.57 -16.45
N GLY A 565 2.38 1.06 -15.42
CA GLY A 565 1.22 1.94 -15.53
C GLY A 565 0.61 2.24 -14.17
N ARG A 566 -0.23 3.28 -14.09
CA ARG A 566 -0.89 3.74 -12.87
C ARG A 566 -2.27 4.27 -13.16
N ASN A 567 -3.14 4.27 -12.16
CA ASN A 567 -4.38 5.03 -12.12
C ASN A 567 -4.62 5.60 -10.71
N ASN A 568 -5.83 6.06 -10.44
CA ASN A 568 -6.24 6.64 -9.15
C ASN A 568 -6.49 5.61 -8.03
N GLU A 569 -6.36 4.30 -8.30
CA GLU A 569 -6.59 3.22 -7.33
C GLU A 569 -5.34 2.36 -7.09
N TRP A 570 -4.47 2.22 -8.10
CA TRP A 570 -3.35 1.29 -8.05
C TRP A 570 -2.17 1.68 -8.95
N ASN A 571 -1.03 1.07 -8.65
CA ASN A 571 0.18 1.08 -9.45
C ASN A 571 0.48 -0.33 -9.96
N MET A 572 0.84 -0.46 -11.23
CA MET A 572 1.32 -1.72 -11.79
C MET A 572 2.82 -1.64 -12.03
N TYR A 573 3.55 -2.56 -11.43
CA TYR A 573 4.99 -2.69 -11.56
C TYR A 573 5.35 -3.90 -12.41
N LYS A 574 6.48 -3.84 -13.10
CA LYS A 574 7.11 -4.95 -13.80
C LYS A 574 8.48 -5.21 -13.21
N CYS A 575 8.71 -6.43 -12.71
CA CYS A 575 10.04 -6.86 -12.29
C CYS A 575 10.95 -7.07 -13.50
N GLU A 576 12.12 -6.43 -13.52
CA GLU A 576 13.09 -6.57 -14.61
C GLU A 576 13.81 -7.93 -14.61
N ASN A 577 13.89 -8.59 -13.45
CA ASN A 577 14.57 -9.87 -13.30
C ASN A 577 13.71 -11.07 -13.72
N CYS A 578 12.46 -11.14 -13.24
CA CYS A 578 11.60 -12.29 -13.50
C CYS A 578 10.42 -12.01 -14.45
N GLY A 579 10.19 -10.74 -14.81
CA GLY A 579 9.13 -10.34 -15.74
C GLY A 579 7.71 -10.46 -15.18
N LEU A 580 7.55 -10.69 -13.87
CA LEU A 580 6.25 -10.63 -13.19
C LEU A 580 5.74 -9.20 -13.23
N TYR A 581 4.47 -9.02 -13.60
CA TYR A 581 3.76 -7.80 -13.27
C TYR A 581 2.97 -8.02 -11.98
N PHE A 582 2.97 -7.02 -11.11
CA PHE A 582 2.23 -7.06 -9.86
C PHE A 582 1.61 -5.69 -9.60
N ILE A 583 0.47 -5.70 -8.93
CA ILE A 583 -0.31 -4.51 -8.60
C ILE A 583 -0.11 -4.17 -7.13
N ASP A 584 0.10 -2.89 -6.89
CA ASP A 584 0.16 -2.28 -5.57
C ASP A 584 -0.96 -1.25 -5.46
N TYR A 585 -1.97 -1.55 -4.65
CA TYR A 585 -3.13 -0.68 -4.49
C TYR A 585 -2.78 0.50 -3.58
N LEU A 586 -3.25 1.68 -3.94
CA LEU A 586 -3.03 2.89 -3.13
C LEU A 586 -3.72 2.77 -1.76
N VAL A 587 -4.88 2.10 -1.70
CA VAL A 587 -5.61 1.77 -0.48
C VAL A 587 -6.14 0.34 -0.62
N GLU A 588 -6.15 -0.43 0.47
CA GLU A 588 -6.58 -1.82 0.45
C GLU A 588 -8.03 -1.97 -0.04
N LYS A 589 -8.24 -2.69 -1.14
CA LYS A 589 -9.57 -2.91 -1.73
C LYS A 589 -10.17 -4.21 -1.19
N LYS A 590 -11.30 -4.12 -0.49
CA LYS A 590 -12.11 -5.31 -0.16
C LYS A 590 -12.96 -5.68 -1.38
N ILE A 591 -12.59 -6.77 -2.04
CA ILE A 591 -13.34 -7.28 -3.20
C ILE A 591 -14.42 -8.25 -2.70
N ASN A 592 -15.68 -7.98 -3.05
CA ASN A 592 -16.81 -8.83 -2.74
C ASN A 592 -17.23 -9.61 -4.01
N TYR A 593 -17.17 -10.94 -3.96
CA TYR A 593 -17.57 -11.83 -5.06
C TYR A 593 -19.04 -12.25 -4.92
N ASP A 594 -19.95 -11.28 -5.06
CA ASP A 594 -21.39 -11.47 -4.92
C ASP A 594 -22.11 -11.76 -6.27
N ASN A 595 -23.45 -11.70 -6.26
CA ASN A 595 -24.25 -11.92 -7.47
C ASN A 595 -23.90 -10.95 -8.61
N ASP A 596 -23.58 -9.69 -8.29
CA ASP A 596 -23.36 -8.66 -9.31
C ASP A 596 -22.11 -8.96 -10.15
N TYR A 597 -21.12 -9.65 -9.59
CA TYR A 597 -19.95 -10.18 -10.32
C TYR A 597 -20.37 -11.10 -11.48
N PHE A 598 -21.21 -12.11 -11.21
CA PHE A 598 -21.60 -13.13 -12.20
C PHE A 598 -22.62 -12.62 -13.24
N PHE A 599 -23.49 -11.67 -12.85
CA PHE A 599 -24.54 -11.14 -13.72
C PHE A 599 -24.14 -9.89 -14.50
N LYS A 600 -23.42 -8.96 -13.87
CA LYS A 600 -23.16 -7.62 -14.40
C LYS A 600 -21.74 -7.48 -14.91
N GLU A 601 -20.73 -7.81 -14.10
CA GLU A 601 -19.33 -7.60 -14.49
C GLU A 601 -18.89 -8.52 -15.64
N TYR A 602 -19.20 -9.82 -15.56
CA TYR A 602 -18.92 -10.75 -16.67
C TYR A 602 -19.61 -10.31 -17.98
N LYS A 603 -20.82 -9.76 -17.87
CA LYS A 603 -21.58 -9.25 -19.01
C LYS A 603 -20.97 -7.97 -19.58
N GLU A 604 -20.49 -7.07 -18.75
CA GLU A 604 -19.77 -5.86 -19.19
C GLU A 604 -18.46 -6.22 -19.89
N GLN A 605 -17.74 -7.25 -19.41
CA GLN A 605 -16.47 -7.67 -19.97
C GLN A 605 -16.61 -8.51 -21.26
N TYR A 606 -17.57 -9.43 -21.33
CA TYR A 606 -17.69 -10.42 -22.39
C TYR A 606 -18.96 -10.31 -23.25
N GLY A 607 -19.89 -9.43 -22.89
CA GLY A 607 -21.14 -9.17 -23.62
C GLY A 607 -22.26 -10.20 -23.38
N LYS A 608 -22.07 -11.15 -22.46
CA LYS A 608 -23.02 -12.20 -22.06
C LYS A 608 -22.87 -12.51 -20.58
N THR A 609 -23.88 -13.03 -19.91
CA THR A 609 -23.71 -13.54 -18.54
C THR A 609 -22.90 -14.83 -18.52
N TYR A 610 -22.36 -15.20 -17.36
CA TYR A 610 -21.58 -16.43 -17.22
C TYR A 610 -22.41 -17.68 -17.60
N GLU A 611 -23.69 -17.70 -17.25
CA GLU A 611 -24.64 -18.76 -17.62
C GLU A 611 -24.92 -18.81 -19.12
N GLU A 612 -25.11 -17.66 -19.77
CA GLU A 612 -25.34 -17.57 -21.22
C GLU A 612 -24.13 -18.06 -22.05
N ASP A 613 -22.93 -18.05 -21.46
CA ASP A 613 -21.69 -18.49 -22.12
C ASP A 613 -21.36 -19.98 -21.87
N ARG A 614 -22.25 -20.73 -21.21
CA ARG A 614 -22.05 -22.15 -20.84
C ARG A 614 -21.52 -23.02 -21.98
N GLU A 615 -22.05 -22.89 -23.20
CA GLU A 615 -21.60 -23.67 -24.37
C GLU A 615 -20.13 -23.43 -24.74
N ASN A 616 -19.66 -22.19 -24.62
CA ASN A 616 -18.25 -21.87 -24.87
C ASN A 616 -17.37 -22.35 -23.71
N ILE A 617 -17.81 -22.17 -22.47
CA ILE A 617 -17.11 -22.67 -21.27
C ILE A 617 -16.96 -24.19 -21.36
N ARG A 618 -17.99 -24.91 -21.81
CA ARG A 618 -17.96 -26.36 -22.00
C ARG A 618 -16.93 -26.81 -23.05
N LYS A 619 -16.75 -26.05 -24.15
CA LYS A 619 -15.67 -26.30 -25.13
C LYS A 619 -14.28 -26.10 -24.53
N PHE A 620 -14.11 -25.12 -23.65
CA PHE A 620 -12.85 -24.97 -22.89
C PHE A 620 -12.64 -26.13 -21.93
N ALA A 621 -13.69 -26.55 -21.21
CA ALA A 621 -13.67 -27.68 -20.30
C ALA A 621 -13.24 -28.98 -20.99
N GLU A 622 -13.77 -29.27 -22.19
CA GLU A 622 -13.35 -30.41 -23.00
C GLU A 622 -11.84 -30.40 -23.29
N ASN A 623 -11.32 -29.26 -23.74
CA ASN A 623 -9.91 -29.12 -24.08
C ASN A 623 -9.00 -29.28 -22.86
N ARG A 624 -9.40 -28.74 -21.71
CA ARG A 624 -8.68 -28.84 -20.43
C ARG A 624 -8.69 -30.28 -19.92
N LEU A 625 -9.85 -30.92 -19.92
CA LEU A 625 -9.98 -32.32 -19.47
C LEU A 625 -9.19 -33.27 -20.38
N LYS A 626 -9.15 -33.03 -21.70
CA LYS A 626 -8.31 -33.79 -22.63
C LYS A 626 -6.82 -33.72 -22.30
N MET A 627 -6.35 -32.59 -21.75
CA MET A 627 -4.98 -32.43 -21.30
C MET A 627 -4.73 -33.17 -19.97
N ILE A 628 -5.64 -33.04 -19.01
CA ILE A 628 -5.60 -33.76 -17.72
C ILE A 628 -5.60 -35.28 -17.96
N LYS A 629 -6.44 -35.79 -18.86
CA LYS A 629 -6.55 -37.21 -19.24
C LYS A 629 -5.28 -37.81 -19.88
N LYS A 630 -4.25 -37.03 -20.14
CA LYS A 630 -2.92 -37.55 -20.53
C LYS A 630 -2.16 -38.12 -19.33
N TYR A 631 -2.54 -37.71 -18.12
CA TYR A 631 -1.88 -38.08 -16.87
C TYR A 631 -2.79 -38.94 -15.99
N ILE A 632 -4.05 -38.53 -15.77
CA ILE A 632 -5.04 -39.22 -14.92
C ILE A 632 -6.31 -39.48 -15.72
N LYS A 633 -6.74 -40.75 -15.87
CA LYS A 633 -7.90 -41.12 -16.70
C LYS A 633 -9.25 -40.90 -16.01
N SER A 634 -9.30 -41.17 -14.72
CA SER A 634 -10.44 -41.08 -13.80
C SER A 634 -9.90 -40.95 -12.38
N GLY A 635 -10.69 -40.42 -11.44
CA GLY A 635 -10.26 -40.25 -10.05
C GLY A 635 -11.04 -39.16 -9.34
N THR A 636 -10.48 -38.67 -8.25
CA THR A 636 -11.00 -37.51 -7.50
C THR A 636 -10.47 -36.21 -8.09
N LEU A 637 -11.35 -35.23 -8.28
CA LEU A 637 -11.02 -33.92 -8.84
C LEU A 637 -11.56 -32.81 -7.94
N LEU A 638 -10.69 -31.88 -7.55
CA LEU A 638 -11.09 -30.60 -6.97
C LEU A 638 -11.06 -29.52 -8.06
N ASP A 639 -12.17 -28.82 -8.23
CA ASP A 639 -12.27 -27.57 -9.00
C ASP A 639 -12.24 -26.40 -8.01
N PHE A 640 -11.10 -25.72 -7.91
CA PHE A 640 -10.85 -24.64 -6.96
C PHE A 640 -10.99 -23.28 -7.65
N GLY A 641 -11.94 -22.47 -7.18
CA GLY A 641 -12.49 -21.31 -7.89
C GLY A 641 -13.37 -21.78 -9.06
N SER A 642 -14.37 -22.60 -8.76
CA SER A 642 -15.17 -23.31 -9.77
C SER A 642 -16.12 -22.42 -10.57
N GLY A 643 -16.39 -21.18 -10.12
CA GLY A 643 -17.50 -20.38 -10.61
C GLY A 643 -18.79 -21.20 -10.52
N LEU A 644 -19.62 -21.17 -11.56
CA LEU A 644 -20.86 -21.98 -11.61
C LEU A 644 -20.63 -23.50 -11.83
N GLY A 645 -19.39 -23.99 -11.82
CA GLY A 645 -19.07 -25.43 -11.78
C GLY A 645 -19.16 -26.18 -13.11
N PHE A 646 -19.22 -25.48 -14.24
CA PHE A 646 -19.35 -26.12 -15.57
C PHE A 646 -18.16 -27.02 -15.94
N PHE A 647 -16.95 -26.73 -15.44
CA PHE A 647 -15.80 -27.61 -15.64
C PHE A 647 -15.93 -28.90 -14.82
N ALA A 648 -16.25 -28.78 -13.53
CA ALA A 648 -16.52 -29.92 -12.65
C ALA A 648 -17.64 -30.82 -13.16
N GLU A 649 -18.73 -30.25 -13.68
CA GLU A 649 -19.83 -30.98 -14.35
C GLU A 649 -19.30 -31.81 -15.52
N TYR A 650 -18.60 -31.16 -16.45
CA TYR A 650 -18.04 -31.84 -17.61
C TYR A 650 -17.05 -32.94 -17.22
N ALA A 651 -16.24 -32.72 -16.17
CA ALA A 651 -15.32 -33.72 -15.64
C ALA A 651 -16.06 -34.92 -15.03
N GLN A 652 -17.17 -34.68 -14.31
CA GLN A 652 -17.98 -35.72 -13.68
C GLN A 652 -18.65 -36.63 -14.71
N GLU A 653 -19.23 -36.05 -15.77
CA GLU A 653 -19.75 -36.81 -16.92
C GLU A 653 -18.69 -37.68 -17.60
N ASN A 654 -17.42 -37.34 -17.40
CA ASN A 654 -16.27 -37.95 -18.06
C ASN A 654 -15.41 -38.82 -17.13
N GLY A 655 -15.96 -39.26 -16.00
CA GLY A 655 -15.37 -40.30 -15.13
C GLY A 655 -14.58 -39.79 -13.93
N PHE A 656 -14.74 -38.53 -13.55
CA PHE A 656 -14.19 -37.99 -12.30
C PHE A 656 -15.25 -37.88 -11.21
N LYS A 657 -14.82 -37.99 -9.95
CA LYS A 657 -15.62 -37.59 -8.79
C LYS A 657 -15.21 -36.16 -8.43
N SER A 658 -16.02 -35.21 -8.88
CA SER A 658 -15.73 -33.78 -8.73
C SER A 658 -16.21 -33.23 -7.38
N VAL A 659 -15.43 -32.32 -6.82
CA VAL A 659 -15.78 -31.44 -5.70
C VAL A 659 -15.42 -30.01 -6.10
N CYS A 660 -16.27 -29.04 -5.75
CA CYS A 660 -16.08 -27.64 -6.11
C CYS A 660 -15.86 -26.77 -4.88
N TYR A 661 -14.81 -25.95 -4.87
CA TYR A 661 -14.60 -24.89 -3.87
C TYR A 661 -14.69 -23.53 -4.56
N ASP A 662 -15.51 -22.64 -4.01
CA ASP A 662 -15.63 -21.26 -4.47
C ASP A 662 -15.90 -20.33 -3.29
N ILE A 663 -15.42 -19.09 -3.36
CA ILE A 663 -15.68 -18.07 -2.34
C ILE A 663 -17.12 -17.55 -2.41
N SER A 664 -17.75 -17.61 -3.59
CA SER A 664 -19.09 -17.10 -3.79
C SER A 664 -20.17 -18.07 -3.29
N GLU A 665 -20.94 -17.65 -2.29
CA GLU A 665 -22.10 -18.41 -1.81
C GLU A 665 -23.10 -18.71 -2.93
N TYR A 666 -23.34 -17.75 -3.82
CA TYR A 666 -24.21 -17.92 -4.98
C TYR A 666 -23.76 -19.05 -5.89
N ALA A 667 -22.48 -19.07 -6.24
CA ALA A 667 -21.90 -20.08 -7.12
C ALA A 667 -22.04 -21.48 -6.50
N VAL A 668 -21.75 -21.60 -5.20
CA VAL A 668 -21.88 -22.87 -4.46
C VAL A 668 -23.33 -23.34 -4.40
N ASP A 669 -24.28 -22.44 -4.17
CA ASP A 669 -25.70 -22.76 -4.15
C ASP A 669 -26.20 -23.22 -5.52
N TYR A 670 -25.78 -22.56 -6.60
CA TYR A 670 -26.08 -22.99 -7.96
C TYR A 670 -25.53 -24.40 -8.23
N ILE A 671 -24.28 -24.68 -7.86
CA ILE A 671 -23.65 -25.98 -8.08
C ILE A 671 -24.40 -27.10 -7.33
N LYS A 672 -24.78 -26.87 -6.08
CA LYS A 672 -25.52 -27.86 -5.27
C LYS A 672 -26.93 -28.10 -5.78
N ASN A 673 -27.66 -27.03 -6.05
CA ASN A 673 -29.09 -27.09 -6.33
C ASN A 673 -29.40 -27.40 -7.80
N THR A 674 -28.54 -26.96 -8.73
CA THR A 674 -28.74 -27.12 -10.17
C THR A 674 -27.90 -28.24 -10.76
N LEU A 675 -26.61 -28.30 -10.42
CA LEU A 675 -25.69 -29.29 -11.01
C LEU A 675 -25.61 -30.58 -10.18
N HIS A 676 -26.08 -30.56 -8.93
CA HIS A 676 -26.03 -31.68 -7.99
C HIS A 676 -24.61 -32.22 -7.77
N ILE A 677 -23.62 -31.32 -7.75
CA ILE A 677 -22.20 -31.63 -7.46
C ILE A 677 -21.89 -31.21 -6.02
N ASN A 678 -20.99 -31.94 -5.35
CA ASN A 678 -20.55 -31.56 -4.01
C ASN A 678 -19.76 -30.24 -4.07
N ALA A 679 -20.18 -29.24 -3.31
CA ALA A 679 -19.53 -27.93 -3.30
C ALA A 679 -19.48 -27.32 -1.90
N CYS A 680 -18.48 -26.48 -1.64
CA CYS A 680 -18.32 -25.76 -0.38
C CYS A 680 -17.95 -24.31 -0.64
N VAL A 681 -18.50 -23.41 0.18
CA VAL A 681 -18.02 -22.03 0.28
C VAL A 681 -16.66 -22.09 0.96
N ALA A 682 -15.61 -21.78 0.20
CA ALA A 682 -14.25 -22.03 0.61
C ALA A 682 -13.25 -21.09 -0.07
N ASP A 683 -12.30 -20.59 0.71
CA ASP A 683 -11.14 -19.85 0.24
C ASP A 683 -9.84 -20.70 0.36
N ASN A 684 -8.69 -20.06 0.22
CA ASN A 684 -7.39 -20.71 0.41
C ASN A 684 -7.17 -21.20 1.86
N THR A 685 -7.80 -20.58 2.86
CA THR A 685 -7.74 -21.00 4.28
C THR A 685 -8.55 -22.27 4.56
N ASN A 686 -9.61 -22.54 3.79
CA ASN A 686 -10.37 -23.79 3.91
C ASN A 686 -9.52 -25.01 3.53
N LEU A 687 -8.65 -24.88 2.51
CA LEU A 687 -7.68 -25.94 2.18
C LEU A 687 -6.76 -26.24 3.38
N GLU A 688 -6.35 -25.22 4.16
CA GLU A 688 -5.48 -25.43 5.32
C GLU A 688 -6.10 -26.31 6.40
N LYS A 689 -7.43 -26.24 6.53
CA LYS A 689 -8.22 -26.95 7.55
C LYS A 689 -8.66 -28.34 7.12
N ASN A 690 -8.73 -28.61 5.81
CA ASN A 690 -9.13 -29.91 5.30
C ASN A 690 -7.93 -30.89 5.29
N SER A 691 -8.19 -32.19 5.34
CA SER A 691 -7.21 -33.28 5.16
C SER A 691 -7.41 -34.06 3.85
N ASP A 692 -8.48 -33.77 3.10
CA ASP A 692 -8.80 -34.47 1.86
C ASP A 692 -7.70 -34.32 0.80
N THR A 693 -7.44 -35.38 0.05
CA THR A 693 -6.49 -35.36 -1.08
C THR A 693 -7.16 -35.75 -2.39
N PHE A 694 -6.65 -35.21 -3.50
CA PHE A 694 -7.22 -35.35 -4.83
C PHE A 694 -6.21 -35.87 -5.84
N ASP A 695 -6.69 -36.59 -6.87
CA ASP A 695 -5.85 -37.02 -8.00
C ASP A 695 -5.60 -35.85 -8.97
N VAL A 696 -6.56 -34.93 -9.05
CA VAL A 696 -6.49 -33.71 -9.86
C VAL A 696 -6.95 -32.52 -9.04
N ILE A 697 -6.18 -31.43 -9.07
CA ILE A 697 -6.64 -30.10 -8.67
C ILE A 697 -6.63 -29.24 -9.92
N ALA A 698 -7.78 -28.67 -10.27
CA ALA A 698 -7.95 -27.71 -11.35
C ALA A 698 -8.26 -26.34 -10.74
N SER A 699 -7.62 -25.28 -11.25
CA SER A 699 -7.90 -23.91 -10.82
C SER A 699 -7.62 -22.94 -11.96
N PHE A 700 -8.68 -22.39 -12.55
CA PHE A 700 -8.60 -21.63 -13.79
C PHE A 700 -8.97 -20.16 -13.54
N TYR A 701 -8.05 -19.25 -13.80
CA TYR A 701 -8.22 -17.80 -13.58
C TYR A 701 -8.49 -17.46 -12.10
N VAL A 702 -7.67 -18.04 -11.23
CA VAL A 702 -7.77 -17.85 -9.76
C VAL A 702 -6.46 -17.30 -9.21
N LEU A 703 -5.33 -17.81 -9.70
CA LEU A 703 -4.00 -17.52 -9.13
C LEU A 703 -3.67 -16.02 -9.12
N GLU A 704 -4.13 -15.28 -10.13
CA GLU A 704 -3.96 -13.83 -10.25
C GLU A 704 -4.68 -13.03 -9.16
N HIS A 705 -5.71 -13.59 -8.53
CA HIS A 705 -6.51 -12.94 -7.48
C HIS A 705 -5.99 -13.23 -6.07
N ILE A 706 -4.91 -14.01 -5.94
CA ILE A 706 -4.43 -14.50 -4.64
C ILE A 706 -3.14 -13.78 -4.28
N ALA A 707 -3.21 -12.88 -3.29
CA ALA A 707 -2.07 -12.10 -2.80
C ALA A 707 -0.86 -12.99 -2.45
N ASP A 708 -1.08 -14.11 -1.75
CA ASP A 708 -0.06 -15.13 -1.45
C ASP A 708 -0.22 -16.36 -2.34
N TYR A 709 0.04 -16.19 -3.63
CA TYR A 709 -0.11 -17.24 -4.63
C TYR A 709 0.82 -18.45 -4.37
N GLU A 710 1.96 -18.26 -3.71
CA GLU A 710 2.90 -19.35 -3.40
C GLU A 710 2.37 -20.25 -2.31
N LYS A 711 1.77 -19.68 -1.27
CA LYS A 711 1.08 -20.46 -0.25
C LYS A 711 -0.05 -21.28 -0.87
N LEU A 712 -0.82 -20.73 -1.80
CA LEU A 712 -1.84 -21.50 -2.51
C LEU A 712 -1.24 -22.66 -3.33
N ILE A 713 -0.14 -22.42 -4.06
CA ILE A 713 0.57 -23.48 -4.81
C ILE A 713 1.08 -24.57 -3.86
N PHE A 714 1.65 -24.19 -2.72
CA PHE A 714 2.08 -25.12 -1.68
C PHE A 714 0.90 -25.96 -1.15
N MET A 715 -0.24 -25.32 -0.90
CA MET A 715 -1.46 -26.01 -0.49
C MET A 715 -1.96 -26.97 -1.57
N PHE A 716 -1.97 -26.58 -2.84
CA PHE A 716 -2.29 -27.50 -3.94
C PHE A 716 -1.35 -28.70 -3.96
N ASN A 717 -0.04 -28.52 -3.73
CA ASN A 717 0.87 -29.64 -3.61
C ASN A 717 0.47 -30.56 -2.45
N LYS A 718 0.22 -30.00 -1.26
CA LYS A 718 -0.16 -30.76 -0.06
C LYS A 718 -1.40 -31.64 -0.29
N HIS A 719 -2.42 -31.08 -0.94
CA HIS A 719 -3.71 -31.75 -1.22
C HIS A 719 -3.72 -32.63 -2.46
N LEU A 720 -2.64 -32.70 -3.22
CA LEU A 720 -2.52 -33.66 -4.31
C LEU A 720 -2.01 -35.01 -3.80
N ASN A 721 -2.61 -36.09 -4.29
CA ASN A 721 -2.03 -37.43 -4.19
C ASN A 721 -0.65 -37.47 -4.87
N LYS A 722 0.20 -38.41 -4.46
CA LYS A 722 1.48 -38.64 -5.15
C LYS A 722 1.24 -38.87 -6.63
N ASN A 723 2.02 -38.22 -7.50
CA ASN A 723 1.83 -38.21 -8.96
C ASN A 723 0.49 -37.60 -9.44
N GLY A 724 -0.28 -36.94 -8.57
CA GLY A 724 -1.48 -36.18 -8.93
C GLY A 724 -1.15 -34.96 -9.78
N VAL A 725 -2.17 -34.39 -10.42
CA VAL A 725 -2.03 -33.34 -11.45
C VAL A 725 -2.62 -32.03 -10.98
N LEU A 726 -1.83 -30.97 -11.05
CA LEU A 726 -2.27 -29.58 -10.96
C LEU A 726 -2.50 -29.01 -12.37
N ALA A 727 -3.71 -28.53 -12.65
CA ALA A 727 -4.06 -27.82 -13.88
C ALA A 727 -4.43 -26.36 -13.57
N LEU A 728 -3.69 -25.41 -14.13
CA LEU A 728 -3.85 -23.98 -13.88
C LEU A 728 -4.06 -23.18 -15.17
N SER A 729 -4.76 -22.05 -15.09
CA SER A 729 -4.71 -21.00 -16.13
C SER A 729 -4.65 -19.60 -15.52
N THR A 730 -4.00 -18.67 -16.21
CA THR A 730 -3.85 -17.28 -15.75
C THR A 730 -3.48 -16.35 -16.93
N PRO A 731 -3.64 -15.01 -16.81
CA PRO A 731 -3.14 -14.03 -17.77
C PRO A 731 -1.64 -14.14 -18.05
N ASN A 732 -1.24 -13.75 -19.26
CA ASN A 732 0.13 -13.88 -19.73
C ASN A 732 0.86 -12.53 -19.81
N GLY A 733 1.88 -12.33 -18.95
CA GLY A 733 2.73 -11.13 -18.94
C GLY A 733 3.59 -10.95 -20.20
N VAL A 734 3.76 -11.99 -21.02
CA VAL A 734 4.41 -11.89 -22.35
C VAL A 734 3.41 -11.86 -23.51
N GLY A 735 2.11 -11.76 -23.21
CA GLY A 735 1.04 -11.67 -24.19
C GLY A 735 1.15 -10.45 -25.11
N TYR A 736 0.48 -10.51 -26.27
CA TYR A 736 0.52 -9.44 -27.25
C TYR A 736 -0.11 -8.14 -26.73
N SER A 737 -1.25 -8.24 -26.04
CA SER A 737 -2.02 -7.06 -25.59
C SER A 737 -1.24 -6.23 -24.59
N ILE A 738 -0.62 -6.86 -23.60
CA ILE A 738 0.14 -6.15 -22.56
C ILE A 738 1.45 -5.53 -23.11
N ASN A 739 2.09 -6.13 -24.13
CA ASN A 739 3.36 -5.64 -24.67
C ASN A 739 3.21 -4.66 -25.86
N LYS A 740 2.10 -4.68 -26.60
CA LYS A 740 1.88 -3.80 -27.78
C LYS A 740 0.81 -2.74 -27.56
N LYS A 741 -0.11 -2.96 -26.62
CA LYS A 741 -1.22 -2.04 -26.30
C LYS A 741 -1.30 -1.79 -24.80
N THR A 742 -0.15 -1.59 -24.14
CA THR A 742 -0.03 -1.47 -22.68
C THR A 742 -1.02 -0.48 -22.09
N LYS A 743 -1.14 0.74 -22.66
CA LYS A 743 -2.10 1.76 -22.20
C LYS A 743 -3.56 1.27 -22.25
N ASN A 744 -3.96 0.64 -23.35
CA ASN A 744 -5.32 0.14 -23.48
C ASN A 744 -5.56 -1.09 -22.59
N TYR A 745 -4.55 -1.93 -22.40
CA TYR A 745 -4.63 -3.07 -21.50
C TYR A 745 -4.79 -2.61 -20.05
N LEU A 746 -3.99 -1.62 -19.62
CA LEU A 746 -4.09 -1.00 -18.30
C LEU A 746 -5.46 -0.39 -18.02
N LYS A 747 -6.04 0.32 -19.00
CA LYS A 747 -7.36 0.95 -18.86
C LYS A 747 -8.50 -0.06 -18.64
N HIS A 748 -8.33 -1.30 -19.07
CA HIS A 748 -9.33 -2.36 -18.94
C HIS A 748 -8.80 -3.54 -18.11
N HIS A 749 -7.77 -3.28 -17.29
CA HIS A 749 -7.23 -4.29 -16.40
C HIS A 749 -8.24 -4.52 -15.27
N PRO A 750 -8.59 -5.78 -14.94
CA PRO A 750 -9.52 -6.04 -13.84
C PRO A 750 -8.97 -5.55 -12.51
N ASP A 751 -9.84 -4.97 -11.70
CA ASP A 751 -9.44 -4.34 -10.43
C ASP A 751 -9.12 -5.34 -9.33
N ASP A 752 -9.35 -6.63 -9.53
CA ASP A 752 -9.18 -7.70 -8.55
C ASP A 752 -7.96 -8.61 -8.84
N HIS A 753 -7.15 -8.25 -9.83
CA HIS A 753 -5.95 -8.99 -10.21
C HIS A 753 -4.70 -8.40 -9.51
N PHE A 754 -4.07 -9.18 -8.63
CA PHE A 754 -2.78 -8.82 -8.01
C PHE A 754 -1.59 -9.06 -8.94
N TYR A 755 -1.69 -10.02 -9.87
CA TYR A 755 -0.53 -10.50 -10.63
C TYR A 755 -0.82 -10.79 -12.10
N ILE A 756 0.19 -10.58 -12.96
CA ILE A 756 0.21 -11.08 -14.34
C ILE A 756 1.48 -11.90 -14.54
N PHE A 757 1.32 -13.21 -14.61
CA PHE A 757 2.42 -14.15 -14.56
C PHE A 757 3.15 -14.26 -15.91
N ASN A 758 4.47 -14.42 -15.82
CA ASN A 758 5.26 -14.92 -16.93
C ASN A 758 5.28 -16.47 -16.89
N PRO A 759 5.02 -17.16 -18.02
CA PRO A 759 4.98 -18.62 -18.05
C PRO A 759 6.27 -19.31 -17.56
N ASP A 760 7.44 -18.76 -17.90
CA ASP A 760 8.72 -19.35 -17.51
C ASP A 760 9.02 -19.13 -16.03
N MET A 761 8.59 -17.98 -15.51
CA MET A 761 8.69 -17.66 -14.09
C MET A 761 7.78 -18.60 -13.27
N LEU A 762 6.50 -18.72 -13.62
CA LEU A 762 5.56 -19.57 -12.88
C LEU A 762 5.96 -21.05 -12.94
N LYS A 763 6.57 -21.51 -14.03
CA LYS A 763 7.18 -22.84 -14.09
C LYS A 763 8.25 -23.04 -13.00
N LYS A 764 9.14 -22.06 -12.78
CA LYS A 764 10.16 -22.15 -11.73
C LYS A 764 9.53 -22.17 -10.33
N VAL A 765 8.48 -21.38 -10.10
CA VAL A 765 7.71 -21.38 -8.84
C VAL A 765 7.13 -22.77 -8.56
N LEU A 766 6.53 -23.41 -9.57
CA LEU A 766 5.98 -24.76 -9.42
C LEU A 766 7.08 -25.80 -9.15
N MET A 767 8.23 -25.71 -9.83
CA MET A 767 9.36 -26.63 -9.57
C MET A 767 9.85 -26.56 -8.12
N ARG A 768 10.04 -25.35 -7.56
CA ARG A 768 10.46 -25.21 -6.16
C ARG A 768 9.40 -25.64 -5.15
N ASN A 769 8.14 -25.74 -5.56
CA ASN A 769 7.03 -26.24 -4.76
C ASN A 769 6.72 -27.74 -5.01
N GLY A 770 7.72 -28.52 -5.45
CA GLY A 770 7.62 -29.98 -5.54
C GLY A 770 6.76 -30.49 -6.70
N PHE A 771 6.75 -29.76 -7.82
CA PHE A 771 6.11 -30.20 -9.06
C PHE A 771 7.13 -30.53 -10.18
N LYS A 772 6.87 -31.64 -10.89
CA LYS A 772 7.63 -32.14 -12.05
C LYS A 772 6.74 -32.21 -13.30
N ASN A 773 7.34 -32.61 -14.44
CA ASN A 773 6.63 -32.84 -15.72
C ASN A 773 5.76 -31.65 -16.20
N ILE A 774 6.21 -30.42 -15.93
CA ILE A 774 5.43 -29.19 -16.15
C ILE A 774 5.30 -28.88 -17.65
N LYS A 775 4.06 -28.82 -18.13
CA LYS A 775 3.71 -28.49 -19.51
C LYS A 775 2.95 -27.17 -19.59
N ILE A 776 3.48 -26.23 -20.35
CA ILE A 776 2.86 -24.92 -20.62
C ILE A 776 2.16 -24.95 -21.98
N ARG A 777 0.95 -24.39 -22.05
CA ARG A 777 0.19 -24.19 -23.28
C ARG A 777 -0.23 -22.73 -23.40
N ILE A 778 0.18 -22.06 -24.47
CA ILE A 778 -0.22 -20.68 -24.75
C ILE A 778 -1.65 -20.67 -25.34
N THR A 779 -2.51 -19.84 -24.76
CA THR A 779 -3.94 -19.68 -25.08
C THR A 779 -4.29 -18.21 -25.33
N GLY A 780 -5.56 -17.88 -25.62
CA GLY A 780 -5.97 -16.50 -25.87
C GLY A 780 -5.28 -15.84 -27.07
N ILE A 781 -4.99 -16.61 -28.13
CA ILE A 781 -4.41 -16.07 -29.37
C ILE A 781 -5.55 -15.60 -30.26
N HIS A 782 -5.62 -14.29 -30.49
CA HIS A 782 -6.61 -13.68 -31.37
C HIS A 782 -5.91 -13.13 -32.62
N PRO A 783 -5.97 -13.82 -33.78
CA PRO A 783 -5.30 -13.38 -35.01
C PRO A 783 -5.66 -11.96 -35.45
N SER A 784 -6.88 -11.50 -35.15
CA SER A 784 -7.35 -10.12 -35.39
C SER A 784 -6.56 -9.05 -34.63
N ARG A 785 -5.79 -9.42 -33.60
CA ARG A 785 -4.88 -8.51 -32.91
C ARG A 785 -3.54 -8.35 -33.62
N PHE A 786 -3.17 -9.30 -34.49
CA PHE A 786 -1.91 -9.33 -35.24
C PHE A 786 -2.08 -8.80 -36.67
N ILE A 787 -3.28 -8.91 -37.25
CA ILE A 787 -3.59 -8.51 -38.62
C ILE A 787 -4.77 -7.55 -38.62
N THR A 788 -4.64 -6.45 -39.34
CA THR A 788 -5.72 -5.45 -39.53
C THR A 788 -6.53 -5.66 -40.81
N SER A 789 -6.09 -6.53 -41.74
CA SER A 789 -6.77 -6.81 -43.00
C SER A 789 -7.72 -8.00 -42.91
N ASP A 790 -9.01 -7.77 -43.15
CA ASP A 790 -10.05 -8.82 -43.15
C ASP A 790 -9.80 -9.92 -44.18
N LYS A 791 -9.24 -9.56 -45.35
CA LYS A 791 -8.87 -10.53 -46.40
C LYS A 791 -7.77 -11.50 -45.94
N LEU A 792 -6.81 -11.00 -45.16
CA LEU A 792 -5.73 -11.82 -44.60
C LEU A 792 -6.21 -12.62 -43.37
N LEU A 793 -7.13 -12.08 -42.58
CA LEU A 793 -7.79 -12.78 -41.47
C LEU A 793 -8.62 -13.99 -41.94
N GLY A 794 -9.26 -13.88 -43.10
CA GLY A 794 -9.98 -15.00 -43.72
C GLY A 794 -9.07 -16.11 -44.26
N ASN A 795 -7.76 -15.90 -44.37
CA ASN A 795 -6.83 -16.87 -44.94
C ASN A 795 -6.30 -17.84 -43.88
N LYS A 796 -6.66 -19.13 -44.03
CA LYS A 796 -6.26 -20.22 -43.11
C LYS A 796 -4.75 -20.44 -43.01
N PHE A 797 -3.99 -20.20 -44.08
CA PHE A 797 -2.52 -20.34 -44.06
C PHE A 797 -1.88 -19.23 -43.24
N VAL A 798 -2.31 -17.98 -43.44
CA VAL A 798 -1.79 -16.80 -42.72
C VAL A 798 -2.14 -16.88 -41.23
N THR A 799 -3.40 -17.18 -40.91
CA THR A 799 -3.83 -17.37 -39.51
C THR A 799 -3.18 -18.59 -38.86
N GLY A 800 -2.92 -19.66 -39.60
CA GLY A 800 -2.14 -20.81 -39.14
C GLY A 800 -0.69 -20.43 -38.80
N PHE A 801 -0.02 -19.67 -39.67
CA PHE A 801 1.33 -19.16 -39.44
C PHE A 801 1.40 -18.25 -38.20
N ILE A 802 0.45 -17.33 -38.05
CA ILE A 802 0.37 -16.44 -36.87
C ILE A 802 0.14 -17.24 -35.60
N ASN A 803 -0.74 -18.23 -35.62
CA ASN A 803 -0.95 -19.10 -34.46
C ASN A 803 0.33 -19.85 -34.09
N MET A 804 1.11 -20.32 -35.07
CA MET A 804 2.40 -20.96 -34.83
C MET A 804 3.41 -19.96 -34.25
N TYR A 805 3.55 -18.79 -34.88
CA TYR A 805 4.43 -17.71 -34.43
C TYR A 805 4.10 -17.27 -32.99
N ALA A 806 2.83 -16.97 -32.70
CA ALA A 806 2.37 -16.58 -31.38
C ALA A 806 2.61 -17.66 -30.32
N LYS A 807 2.55 -18.95 -30.67
CA LYS A 807 2.91 -20.04 -29.75
C LYS A 807 4.41 -20.11 -29.48
N ILE A 808 5.25 -19.95 -30.52
CA ILE A 808 6.72 -19.97 -30.39
C ILE A 808 7.19 -18.83 -29.49
N PHE A 809 6.67 -17.62 -29.71
CA PHE A 809 7.04 -16.42 -28.97
C PHE A 809 6.16 -16.15 -27.74
N LYS A 810 5.26 -17.07 -27.39
CA LYS A 810 4.35 -16.99 -26.23
C LYS A 810 3.46 -15.73 -26.19
N LEU A 811 3.03 -15.24 -27.35
CA LEU A 811 2.28 -13.98 -27.52
C LEU A 811 0.76 -14.10 -27.32
N GLY A 812 0.26 -15.24 -26.84
CA GLY A 812 -1.16 -15.36 -26.45
C GLY A 812 -1.43 -14.61 -25.15
N ASP A 813 -2.62 -14.05 -24.96
CA ASP A 813 -2.89 -13.20 -23.78
C ASP A 813 -3.14 -14.00 -22.49
N THR A 814 -3.26 -15.32 -22.58
CA THR A 814 -3.39 -16.24 -21.43
C THR A 814 -2.53 -17.48 -21.66
N PHE A 815 -2.29 -18.26 -20.61
CA PHE A 815 -1.68 -19.57 -20.75
C PHE A 815 -2.22 -20.55 -19.71
N GLU A 816 -2.05 -21.84 -19.99
CA GLU A 816 -2.39 -22.95 -19.10
C GLU A 816 -1.12 -23.73 -18.71
N ILE A 817 -1.09 -24.26 -17.49
CA ILE A 817 -0.06 -25.17 -16.99
C ILE A 817 -0.69 -26.48 -16.53
N TYR A 818 -0.03 -27.59 -16.86
CA TYR A 818 -0.32 -28.92 -16.32
C TYR A 818 0.96 -29.46 -15.68
N ALA A 819 0.94 -29.70 -14.38
CA ALA A 819 2.10 -30.07 -13.56
C ALA A 819 1.78 -31.29 -12.70
N GLN A 820 2.78 -32.13 -12.41
CA GLN A 820 2.59 -33.37 -11.64
C GLN A 820 3.31 -33.26 -10.30
N LYS A 821 2.67 -33.66 -9.19
CA LYS A 821 3.33 -33.73 -7.88
C LYS A 821 4.47 -34.75 -7.90
N GLU A 822 5.59 -34.40 -7.28
CA GLU A 822 6.78 -35.26 -7.18
C GLU A 822 6.55 -36.59 -6.46
#